data_AF-A0A409VKA5-F1
#
_entry.id   AF-A0A409VKA5-F1
#
_cell.length_a   1.000
_cell.length_b   1.000
_cell.length_c   1.000
_cell.angle_alpha   90.00
_cell.angle_beta   90.00
_cell.angle_gamma   90.00
#
_symmetry.space_group_name_H-M   'P 1'
#
loop_
_entity.id
_entity.type
_entity.pdbx_description
1 polymer ?
#
loop_
_entity_poly.entity_id
_entity_poly.type
_entity_poly.pdbx_seq_one_letter_code
_entity_poly.pdbx_strand_id
1 'polypeptide(L)'
;MSAWTPLKVGPNADKPFTDYSRWRLLVNDGGRHTWHYLRTDEELERWPQNEVDRFWLGLKTTMPELPPAKDALDAARNGYKYYKNLQSHDGHWAGEYGGPMFLLPGLVIGSYVTGMTFTREERLEMIRYLMNRAHPDDGGWGIHVEGHSTVFGTGLNYTALRILGVDRDHPVCVRARATLHKLGGCTSIPAWGKFWLSLLNCYDWEGNNPVPPELWALPDWLPFHPHRWWIHVRNVYIPMSYLYGVRFKMEENDLILSLREELYPEDYYSVNWPAQRNNINKVDEYAPHTTLFNTIAAILSCYEHCTLPPLRRAGLERAYKLVVMEDENTGYQTLGPVSKMFNLIARYHAEGPESYAYKMHSIRRQDFMWIGAEGMMMCGTNGSQLWDVGFITQALVETGLANEEEFKESMVKALEWLDQAQIRDNPKHYEEAYRHTTKGAWGFSTTEQGYTVSDCTGEGLKASMYLQFNLDFTPKLISKERMCDAVDVMLSLQNPNGGFASYELVRGPRWLEWLNPAEVFGNIMTEYCYPECTTSVITSLAIFRKHFPEYRKDDIERTMKKAIKYLHEEQTPEGGWVGSWGICFTYATQFATESLSLVGETYENSKYLHKACEFLLSHQREDGGWGESYKSCEQSAWIEHENSQVVQTCWAVMALMYSKYPHPEPIERAVRLVMSRQRPDGSWPQEAIEGVFNKTCAIAYPNFKFSFPIWMLGKAYHYLADLKSKRKSNGNGHANGYH
;
A
#
# COMPACT_ATOMS: atom_id res chain seq x y z
N MET A 1 -30.52 -16.69 6.81
CA MET A 1 -29.88 -17.88 6.20
C MET A 1 -29.96 -17.94 4.67
N SER A 2 -30.72 -17.09 3.96
CA SER A 2 -30.79 -17.13 2.47
C SER A 2 -29.62 -16.45 1.72
N ALA A 3 -28.77 -15.68 2.41
CA ALA A 3 -27.78 -14.81 1.75
C ALA A 3 -26.45 -15.48 1.36
N TRP A 4 -26.17 -16.68 1.88
CA TRP A 4 -24.93 -17.45 1.66
C TRP A 4 -25.19 -18.77 0.91
N THR A 5 -26.28 -18.84 0.17
CA THR A 5 -26.64 -20.03 -0.61
C THR A 5 -25.60 -20.33 -1.69
N PRO A 6 -25.35 -21.62 -2.03
CA PRO A 6 -24.42 -21.98 -3.10
C PRO A 6 -24.72 -21.27 -4.42
N LEU A 7 -23.68 -20.91 -5.17
CA LEU A 7 -23.78 -20.28 -6.48
C LEU A 7 -23.39 -21.28 -7.57
N LYS A 8 -24.13 -21.25 -8.68
CA LYS A 8 -23.71 -21.95 -9.89
C LYS A 8 -22.61 -21.14 -10.56
N VAL A 9 -21.38 -21.62 -10.44
CA VAL A 9 -20.17 -21.01 -11.01
C VAL A 9 -19.70 -21.85 -12.19
N GLY A 10 -19.34 -21.18 -13.29
CA GLY A 10 -18.78 -21.86 -14.46
C GLY A 10 -17.33 -22.27 -14.24
N PRO A 11 -16.80 -23.24 -15.00
CA PRO A 11 -15.45 -23.77 -14.78
C PRO A 11 -14.32 -22.77 -15.06
N ASN A 12 -14.56 -21.75 -15.90
CA ASN A 12 -13.55 -20.78 -16.34
C ASN A 12 -13.96 -19.35 -15.97
N ALA A 13 -12.97 -18.52 -15.63
CA ALA A 13 -13.14 -17.11 -15.20
C ALA A 13 -12.73 -16.07 -16.27
N ASP A 14 -12.36 -16.53 -17.48
CA ASP A 14 -11.87 -15.69 -18.59
C ASP A 14 -12.87 -14.60 -18.99
N LYS A 15 -14.18 -14.88 -18.82
CA LYS A 15 -15.26 -13.91 -19.08
C LYS A 15 -15.82 -13.37 -17.77
N PRO A 16 -16.24 -12.10 -17.74
CA PRO A 16 -17.00 -11.54 -16.62
C PRO A 16 -18.18 -12.42 -16.19
N PHE A 17 -18.39 -12.57 -14.87
CA PHE A 17 -19.53 -13.32 -14.32
C PHE A 17 -20.79 -12.44 -14.19
N THR A 18 -20.60 -11.14 -14.25
CA THR A 18 -21.63 -10.10 -14.30
C THR A 18 -21.49 -9.27 -15.58
N ASP A 19 -22.52 -8.49 -15.92
CA ASP A 19 -22.45 -7.57 -17.05
C ASP A 19 -21.66 -6.32 -16.66
N TYR A 20 -20.44 -6.19 -17.17
CA TYR A 20 -19.54 -5.09 -16.82
C TYR A 20 -20.03 -3.72 -17.31
N SER A 21 -20.98 -3.67 -18.27
CA SER A 21 -21.61 -2.40 -18.65
C SER A 21 -22.51 -1.83 -17.55
N ARG A 22 -22.81 -2.60 -16.50
CA ARG A 22 -23.69 -2.23 -15.38
C ARG A 22 -22.97 -1.78 -14.11
N TRP A 23 -21.65 -1.91 -14.03
CA TRP A 23 -20.87 -1.41 -12.89
C TRP A 23 -20.55 0.08 -13.02
N ARG A 24 -20.64 0.82 -11.91
CA ARG A 24 -20.26 2.23 -11.79
C ARG A 24 -19.41 2.48 -10.56
N LEU A 25 -18.35 3.26 -10.73
CA LEU A 25 -17.55 3.80 -9.64
C LEU A 25 -18.20 5.11 -9.18
N LEU A 26 -18.69 5.12 -7.94
CA LEU A 26 -19.01 6.36 -7.25
C LEU A 26 -17.75 6.88 -6.57
N VAL A 27 -17.40 8.11 -6.92
CA VAL A 27 -16.46 8.93 -6.17
C VAL A 27 -17.26 9.96 -5.38
N ASN A 28 -17.06 10.07 -4.07
CA ASN A 28 -17.73 11.09 -3.26
C ASN A 28 -16.92 11.40 -1.99
N ASP A 29 -17.47 12.25 -1.11
CA ASP A 29 -16.99 12.45 0.27
C ASP A 29 -15.46 12.70 0.41
N GLY A 30 -14.85 13.45 -0.53
CA GLY A 30 -13.41 13.74 -0.50
C GLY A 30 -12.52 12.56 -0.90
N GLY A 31 -12.86 11.88 -2.00
CA GLY A 31 -12.07 10.79 -2.59
C GLY A 31 -12.49 9.37 -2.21
N ARG A 32 -13.63 9.18 -1.54
CA ARG A 32 -14.16 7.84 -1.22
C ARG A 32 -14.60 7.10 -2.48
N HIS A 33 -14.21 5.82 -2.59
CA HIS A 33 -14.53 4.94 -3.72
C HIS A 33 -15.53 3.87 -3.32
N THR A 34 -16.62 3.73 -4.07
CA THR A 34 -17.52 2.58 -3.95
C THR A 34 -18.04 2.15 -5.31
N TRP A 35 -18.15 0.84 -5.54
CA TRP A 35 -18.64 0.27 -6.79
C TRP A 35 -20.09 -0.20 -6.68
N HIS A 36 -20.91 0.16 -7.67
CA HIS A 36 -22.35 -0.09 -7.69
C HIS A 36 -22.75 -0.84 -8.95
N TYR A 37 -23.59 -1.88 -8.80
CA TYR A 37 -24.14 -2.63 -9.92
C TYR A 37 -25.58 -2.19 -10.22
N LEU A 38 -25.81 -1.64 -11.42
CA LEU A 38 -27.09 -1.13 -11.88
C LEU A 38 -27.96 -2.25 -12.49
N ARG A 39 -29.19 -2.41 -12.00
CA ARG A 39 -30.09 -3.53 -12.30
C ARG A 39 -31.12 -3.21 -13.37
N THR A 40 -31.48 -1.94 -13.58
CA THR A 40 -32.49 -1.54 -14.56
C THR A 40 -31.88 -0.70 -15.68
N ASP A 41 -32.54 -0.68 -16.84
CA ASP A 41 -32.08 0.14 -17.96
C ASP A 41 -32.30 1.64 -17.68
N GLU A 42 -33.27 1.99 -16.83
CA GLU A 42 -33.48 3.36 -16.35
C GLU A 42 -32.31 3.84 -15.46
N GLU A 43 -31.75 2.98 -14.62
CA GLU A 43 -30.54 3.29 -13.85
C GLU A 43 -29.34 3.54 -14.79
N LEU A 44 -29.21 2.75 -15.86
CA LEU A 44 -28.14 2.92 -16.86
C LEU A 44 -28.26 4.25 -17.62
N GLU A 45 -29.47 4.67 -17.96
CA GLU A 45 -29.72 5.95 -18.62
C GLU A 45 -29.42 7.14 -17.68
N ARG A 46 -29.77 7.02 -16.39
CA ARG A 46 -29.53 8.08 -15.39
C ARG A 46 -28.05 8.21 -15.01
N TRP A 47 -27.32 7.10 -14.97
CA TRP A 47 -25.89 7.08 -14.66
C TRP A 47 -25.13 6.31 -15.75
N PRO A 48 -24.82 6.97 -16.89
CA PRO A 48 -24.06 6.35 -17.96
C PRO A 48 -22.62 6.05 -17.53
N GLN A 49 -22.02 5.03 -18.14
CA GLN A 49 -20.65 4.63 -17.86
C GLN A 49 -19.66 5.65 -18.43
N ASN A 50 -18.67 6.08 -17.64
CA ASN A 50 -17.64 7.02 -18.07
C ASN A 50 -16.28 6.32 -18.36
N GLU A 51 -15.25 7.08 -18.76
CA GLU A 51 -13.93 6.52 -19.07
C GLU A 51 -13.24 5.88 -17.86
N VAL A 52 -13.45 6.41 -16.65
CA VAL A 52 -12.89 5.87 -15.40
C VAL A 52 -13.47 4.47 -15.14
N ASP A 53 -14.80 4.33 -15.24
CA ASP A 53 -15.48 3.05 -15.09
C ASP A 53 -14.93 2.04 -16.10
N ARG A 54 -14.88 2.42 -17.38
CA ARG A 54 -14.46 1.54 -18.48
C ARG A 54 -13.02 1.08 -18.30
N PHE A 55 -12.12 2.01 -17.96
CA PHE A 55 -10.70 1.71 -17.76
C PHE A 55 -10.49 0.67 -16.66
N TRP A 56 -11.07 0.89 -15.49
CA TRP A 56 -10.87 -0.01 -14.35
C TRP A 56 -11.56 -1.37 -14.53
N LEU A 57 -12.68 -1.41 -15.23
CA LEU A 57 -13.36 -2.67 -15.59
C LEU A 57 -12.65 -3.44 -16.71
N GLY A 58 -11.57 -2.91 -17.30
CA GLY A 58 -10.88 -3.52 -18.44
C GLY A 58 -11.69 -3.48 -19.74
N LEU A 59 -12.68 -2.58 -19.83
CA LEU A 59 -13.45 -2.35 -21.04
C LEU A 59 -12.68 -1.42 -21.97
N LYS A 60 -12.92 -1.53 -23.28
CA LYS A 60 -12.35 -0.62 -24.27
C LYS A 60 -12.79 0.81 -23.99
N THR A 61 -11.84 1.71 -23.71
CA THR A 61 -12.06 3.15 -23.54
C THR A 61 -12.50 3.80 -24.86
N THR A 62 -13.12 4.99 -24.80
CA THR A 62 -13.50 5.75 -26.01
C THR A 62 -12.44 6.77 -26.42
N MET A 63 -11.33 6.85 -25.67
CA MET A 63 -10.18 7.70 -25.96
C MET A 63 -9.57 7.38 -27.34
N PRO A 64 -9.24 8.40 -28.15
CA PRO A 64 -8.71 8.20 -29.50
C PRO A 64 -7.22 7.80 -29.47
N GLU A 65 -6.76 7.21 -30.58
CA GLU A 65 -5.33 7.13 -30.85
C GLU A 65 -4.74 8.54 -31.03
N LEU A 66 -3.52 8.73 -30.53
CA LEU A 66 -2.77 9.97 -30.60
C LEU A 66 -1.68 9.87 -31.67
N PRO A 67 -1.26 11.00 -32.27
CA PRO A 67 -0.10 11.01 -33.15
C PRO A 67 1.14 10.42 -32.44
N PRO A 68 1.95 9.60 -33.13
CA PRO A 68 3.17 9.07 -32.55
C PRO A 68 4.08 10.18 -32.01
N ALA A 69 4.55 10.00 -30.78
CA ALA A 69 5.39 10.98 -30.11
C ALA A 69 6.72 11.19 -30.86
N LYS A 70 7.08 12.45 -31.08
CA LYS A 70 8.31 12.81 -31.82
C LYS A 70 9.55 12.85 -30.93
N ASP A 71 9.36 13.12 -29.65
CA ASP A 71 10.40 13.20 -28.63
C ASP A 71 9.81 12.85 -27.25
N ALA A 72 10.66 12.88 -26.23
CA ALA A 72 10.27 12.51 -24.87
C ALA A 72 9.20 13.44 -24.27
N LEU A 73 9.23 14.74 -24.58
CA LEU A 73 8.22 15.68 -24.06
C LEU A 73 6.87 15.44 -24.73
N ASP A 74 6.86 15.13 -26.02
CA ASP A 74 5.64 14.75 -26.75
C ASP A 74 5.06 13.43 -26.24
N ALA A 75 5.91 12.45 -25.88
CA ALA A 75 5.47 11.21 -25.25
C ALA A 75 4.88 11.47 -23.86
N ALA A 76 5.50 12.33 -23.04
CA ALA A 76 4.94 12.75 -21.75
C ALA A 76 3.58 13.44 -21.91
N ARG A 77 3.44 14.33 -22.90
CA ARG A 77 2.18 14.99 -23.25
C ARG A 77 1.10 13.99 -23.65
N ASN A 78 1.42 13.05 -24.54
CA ASN A 78 0.49 11.98 -24.93
C ASN A 78 0.05 11.14 -23.73
N GLY A 79 1.00 10.81 -22.84
CA GLY A 79 0.73 10.13 -21.58
C GLY A 79 -0.29 10.87 -20.73
N TYR A 80 -0.12 12.19 -20.57
CA TYR A 80 -1.06 12.98 -19.79
C TYR A 80 -2.39 13.23 -20.49
N LYS A 81 -2.41 13.35 -21.82
CA LYS A 81 -3.67 13.41 -22.59
C LYS A 81 -4.55 12.21 -22.30
N TYR A 82 -3.97 11.02 -22.21
CA TYR A 82 -4.69 9.82 -21.78
C TYR A 82 -5.08 9.93 -20.29
N TYR A 83 -4.10 10.12 -19.41
CA TYR A 83 -4.29 10.01 -17.96
C TYR A 83 -5.22 11.08 -17.38
N LYS A 84 -5.29 12.28 -17.97
CA LYS A 84 -6.25 13.33 -17.59
C LYS A 84 -7.70 12.85 -17.67
N ASN A 85 -8.06 12.00 -18.64
CA ASN A 85 -9.42 11.47 -18.77
C ASN A 85 -9.78 10.47 -17.66
N LEU A 86 -8.80 10.04 -16.88
CA LEU A 86 -8.99 9.19 -15.70
C LEU A 86 -9.08 9.99 -14.39
N GLN A 87 -8.99 11.32 -14.46
CA GLN A 87 -9.23 12.17 -13.30
C GLN A 87 -10.72 12.10 -12.91
N SER A 88 -10.96 11.82 -11.64
CA SER A 88 -12.29 11.84 -11.05
C SER A 88 -12.85 13.27 -10.99
N HIS A 89 -14.17 13.38 -10.93
CA HIS A 89 -14.84 14.68 -10.99
C HIS A 89 -14.51 15.61 -9.81
N ASP A 90 -14.10 15.05 -8.67
CA ASP A 90 -13.66 15.78 -7.47
C ASP A 90 -12.17 16.18 -7.52
N GLY A 91 -11.43 15.78 -8.57
CA GLY A 91 -10.08 16.25 -8.87
C GLY A 91 -8.95 15.27 -8.60
N HIS A 92 -9.20 14.13 -7.96
CA HIS A 92 -8.17 13.11 -7.75
C HIS A 92 -8.22 11.97 -8.79
N TRP A 93 -7.26 11.05 -8.75
CA TRP A 93 -7.27 9.84 -9.59
C TRP A 93 -7.64 8.63 -8.75
N ALA A 94 -8.74 7.97 -9.11
CA ALA A 94 -9.12 6.73 -8.47
C ALA A 94 -8.16 5.61 -8.89
N GLY A 95 -7.97 4.60 -8.04
CA GLY A 95 -6.96 3.57 -8.26
C GLY A 95 -7.33 2.26 -7.59
N GLU A 96 -7.17 1.16 -8.34
CA GLU A 96 -7.05 -0.16 -7.73
C GLU A 96 -5.82 -0.18 -6.81
N TYR A 97 -5.95 -0.74 -5.61
CA TYR A 97 -4.84 -0.85 -4.66
C TYR A 97 -4.79 -2.25 -4.01
N GLY A 98 -4.90 -3.27 -4.85
CA GLY A 98 -4.85 -4.69 -4.47
C GLY A 98 -3.44 -5.30 -4.52
N GLY A 99 -3.36 -6.62 -4.44
CA GLY A 99 -2.10 -7.38 -4.50
C GLY A 99 -1.96 -8.41 -3.39
N PRO A 100 -2.14 -8.05 -2.11
CA PRO A 100 -2.09 -9.01 -1.01
C PRO A 100 -3.26 -10.01 -1.07
N MET A 101 -2.95 -11.31 -0.99
CA MET A 101 -3.92 -12.40 -1.16
C MET A 101 -4.51 -12.93 0.15
N PHE A 102 -4.25 -12.26 1.28
CA PHE A 102 -4.87 -12.57 2.58
C PHE A 102 -5.98 -11.57 2.97
N LEU A 103 -6.18 -10.49 2.21
CA LEU A 103 -7.16 -9.44 2.52
C LEU A 103 -8.59 -9.87 2.19
N LEU A 104 -8.81 -10.31 0.94
CA LEU A 104 -10.14 -10.77 0.50
C LEU A 104 -10.65 -11.95 1.35
N PRO A 105 -9.84 -12.95 1.72
CA PRO A 105 -10.27 -13.94 2.71
C PRO A 105 -10.69 -13.36 4.05
N GLY A 106 -9.95 -12.40 4.61
CA GLY A 106 -10.32 -11.72 5.85
C GLY A 106 -11.65 -10.96 5.73
N LEU A 107 -11.89 -10.30 4.59
CA LEU A 107 -13.17 -9.66 4.26
C LEU A 107 -14.33 -10.67 4.24
N VAL A 108 -14.13 -11.80 3.56
CA VAL A 108 -15.15 -12.84 3.39
C VAL A 108 -15.44 -13.55 4.71
N ILE A 109 -14.39 -14.02 5.40
CA ILE A 109 -14.51 -14.70 6.70
C ILE A 109 -15.11 -13.74 7.73
N GLY A 110 -14.58 -12.52 7.88
CA GLY A 110 -15.07 -11.55 8.84
C GLY A 110 -16.52 -11.11 8.58
N SER A 111 -16.93 -11.04 7.31
CA SER A 111 -18.33 -10.79 6.94
C SER A 111 -19.21 -12.00 7.28
N TYR A 112 -18.75 -13.21 6.99
CA TYR A 112 -19.51 -14.45 7.24
C TYR A 112 -19.75 -14.71 8.73
N VAL A 113 -18.70 -14.61 9.57
CA VAL A 113 -18.80 -14.87 11.02
C VAL A 113 -19.70 -13.86 11.75
N THR A 114 -19.92 -12.69 11.16
CA THR A 114 -20.80 -11.64 11.71
C THR A 114 -22.17 -11.59 11.03
N GLY A 115 -22.44 -12.47 10.07
CA GLY A 115 -23.68 -12.49 9.30
C GLY A 115 -23.83 -11.32 8.31
N MET A 116 -22.77 -10.55 8.06
CA MET A 116 -22.75 -9.43 7.12
C MET A 116 -22.73 -9.93 5.67
N THR A 117 -23.82 -9.73 4.95
CA THR A 117 -24.00 -10.35 3.62
C THR A 117 -23.36 -9.55 2.48
N PHE A 118 -23.20 -10.18 1.33
CA PHE A 118 -22.85 -9.53 0.07
C PHE A 118 -24.02 -9.66 -0.92
N THR A 119 -24.10 -8.73 -1.87
CA THR A 119 -24.94 -8.89 -3.05
C THR A 119 -24.48 -10.08 -3.90
N ARG A 120 -25.36 -10.58 -4.75
CA ARG A 120 -25.03 -11.69 -5.66
C ARG A 120 -23.87 -11.32 -6.59
N GLU A 121 -23.87 -10.08 -7.08
CA GLU A 121 -22.88 -9.57 -8.03
C GLU A 121 -21.49 -9.44 -7.38
N GLU A 122 -21.40 -8.88 -6.17
CA GLU A 122 -20.15 -8.86 -5.40
C GLU A 122 -19.60 -10.27 -5.18
N ARG A 123 -20.46 -11.24 -4.81
CA ARG A 123 -20.02 -12.64 -4.60
C ARG A 123 -19.45 -13.26 -5.87
N LEU A 124 -20.13 -13.09 -7.00
CA LEU A 124 -19.66 -13.61 -8.29
C LEU A 124 -18.31 -13.01 -8.68
N GLU A 125 -18.13 -11.71 -8.51
CA GLU A 125 -16.89 -11.05 -8.92
C GLU A 125 -15.73 -11.30 -7.95
N MET A 126 -16.00 -11.52 -6.66
CA MET A 126 -14.98 -12.01 -5.72
C MET A 126 -14.53 -13.44 -6.06
N ILE A 127 -15.48 -14.33 -6.42
CA ILE A 127 -15.13 -15.67 -6.91
C ILE A 127 -14.29 -15.59 -8.18
N ARG A 128 -14.69 -14.73 -9.12
CA ARG A 128 -13.97 -14.53 -10.38
C ARG A 128 -12.53 -14.06 -10.15
N TYR A 129 -12.34 -13.09 -9.25
CA TYR A 129 -11.01 -12.61 -8.87
C TYR A 129 -10.13 -13.74 -8.34
N LEU A 130 -10.63 -14.54 -7.39
CA LEU A 130 -9.89 -15.66 -6.84
C LEU A 130 -9.56 -16.70 -7.92
N MET A 131 -10.51 -17.03 -8.81
CA MET A 131 -10.26 -17.95 -9.92
C MET A 131 -9.19 -17.44 -10.89
N ASN A 132 -9.19 -16.15 -11.25
CA ASN A 132 -8.18 -15.56 -12.14
C ASN A 132 -6.80 -15.46 -11.47
N ARG A 133 -6.76 -15.31 -10.14
CA ARG A 133 -5.50 -15.26 -9.36
C ARG A 133 -4.98 -16.63 -8.93
N ALA A 134 -5.71 -17.71 -9.21
CA ALA A 134 -5.23 -19.06 -8.91
C ALA A 134 -3.99 -19.35 -9.74
N HIS A 135 -2.93 -19.85 -9.12
CA HIS A 135 -1.68 -20.13 -9.81
C HIS A 135 -1.95 -21.11 -10.97
N PRO A 136 -1.49 -20.80 -12.20
CA PRO A 136 -1.89 -21.53 -13.40
C PRO A 136 -1.51 -23.01 -13.34
N ASP A 137 -0.39 -23.35 -12.72
CA ASP A 137 0.12 -24.73 -12.65
C ASP A 137 -0.52 -25.57 -11.54
N ASP A 138 -0.49 -25.10 -10.29
CA ASP A 138 -0.93 -25.88 -9.13
C ASP A 138 -2.32 -25.48 -8.59
N GLY A 139 -2.87 -24.34 -9.00
CA GLY A 139 -4.18 -23.86 -8.55
C GLY A 139 -4.21 -23.34 -7.11
N GLY A 140 -3.06 -23.11 -6.48
CA GLY A 140 -2.94 -22.46 -5.18
C GLY A 140 -2.84 -20.93 -5.27
N TRP A 141 -2.55 -20.29 -4.13
CA TRP A 141 -2.28 -18.85 -4.04
C TRP A 141 -1.12 -18.59 -3.07
N GLY A 142 -0.33 -17.56 -3.36
CA GLY A 142 0.70 -17.06 -2.46
C GLY A 142 0.21 -16.01 -1.47
N ILE A 143 1.14 -15.35 -0.79
CA ILE A 143 0.84 -14.23 0.12
C ILE A 143 0.42 -12.95 -0.65
N HIS A 144 0.84 -12.80 -1.90
CA HIS A 144 0.43 -11.77 -2.84
C HIS A 144 0.29 -12.36 -4.26
N VAL A 145 -0.24 -11.57 -5.21
CA VAL A 145 -0.58 -12.01 -6.58
C VAL A 145 0.59 -12.52 -7.42
N GLU A 146 1.82 -12.09 -7.13
CA GLU A 146 3.05 -12.58 -7.79
C GLU A 146 3.79 -13.68 -7.01
N GLY A 147 3.28 -14.04 -5.83
CA GLY A 147 3.94 -15.01 -4.95
C GLY A 147 3.67 -16.45 -5.36
N HIS A 148 4.59 -17.36 -5.03
CA HIS A 148 4.36 -18.80 -5.16
C HIS A 148 3.26 -19.29 -4.21
N SER A 149 2.60 -20.39 -4.54
CA SER A 149 1.56 -20.99 -3.70
C SER A 149 2.07 -21.34 -2.29
N THR A 150 1.38 -20.86 -1.26
CA THR A 150 1.70 -21.12 0.15
C THR A 150 0.53 -21.72 0.93
N VAL A 151 0.76 -22.18 2.16
CA VAL A 151 -0.35 -22.67 3.02
C VAL A 151 -1.27 -21.51 3.39
N PHE A 152 -0.71 -20.34 3.70
CA PHE A 152 -1.48 -19.14 4.06
C PHE A 152 -2.38 -18.69 2.93
N GLY A 153 -1.81 -18.45 1.74
CA GLY A 153 -2.56 -18.01 0.58
C GLY A 153 -3.58 -19.05 0.14
N THR A 154 -3.16 -20.32 -0.01
CA THR A 154 -4.04 -21.37 -0.53
C THR A 154 -5.16 -21.71 0.44
N GLY A 155 -4.86 -21.89 1.73
CA GLY A 155 -5.84 -22.24 2.75
C GLY A 155 -6.93 -21.18 2.92
N LEU A 156 -6.54 -19.90 2.97
CA LEU A 156 -7.50 -18.81 3.14
C LEU A 156 -8.32 -18.52 1.88
N ASN A 157 -7.73 -18.52 0.70
CA ASN A 157 -8.47 -18.29 -0.55
C ASN A 157 -9.39 -19.46 -0.91
N TYR A 158 -8.98 -20.71 -0.62
CA TYR A 158 -9.87 -21.87 -0.68
C TYR A 158 -11.09 -21.69 0.22
N THR A 159 -10.85 -21.32 1.48
CA THR A 159 -11.92 -21.07 2.46
C THR A 159 -12.87 -19.97 1.98
N ALA A 160 -12.33 -18.87 1.44
CA ALA A 160 -13.12 -17.79 0.88
C ALA A 160 -14.01 -18.24 -0.29
N LEU A 161 -13.48 -19.03 -1.24
CA LEU A 161 -14.28 -19.59 -2.34
C LEU A 161 -15.46 -20.43 -1.83
N ARG A 162 -15.23 -21.27 -0.82
CA ARG A 162 -16.26 -22.14 -0.23
C ARG A 162 -17.34 -21.31 0.46
N ILE A 163 -16.97 -20.30 1.25
CA ILE A 163 -17.91 -19.35 1.88
C ILE A 163 -18.71 -18.56 0.84
N LEU A 164 -18.05 -18.10 -0.23
CA LEU A 164 -18.68 -17.39 -1.33
C LEU A 164 -19.65 -18.28 -2.14
N GLY A 165 -19.67 -19.59 -1.90
CA GLY A 165 -20.68 -20.52 -2.41
C GLY A 165 -20.22 -21.39 -3.58
N VAL A 166 -18.91 -21.47 -3.84
CA VAL A 166 -18.34 -22.40 -4.85
C VAL A 166 -18.31 -23.80 -4.27
N ASP A 167 -18.81 -24.80 -5.02
CA ASP A 167 -18.86 -26.20 -4.59
C ASP A 167 -17.46 -26.80 -4.37
N ARG A 168 -17.31 -27.72 -3.40
CA ARG A 168 -16.01 -28.36 -3.08
C ARG A 168 -15.46 -29.19 -4.23
N ASP A 169 -16.33 -29.69 -5.11
CA ASP A 169 -15.99 -30.50 -6.27
C ASP A 169 -15.85 -29.66 -7.54
N HIS A 170 -15.99 -28.33 -7.45
CA HIS A 170 -15.66 -27.43 -8.55
C HIS A 170 -14.16 -27.55 -8.91
N PRO A 171 -13.77 -27.52 -10.20
CA PRO A 171 -12.38 -27.74 -10.62
C PRO A 171 -11.34 -26.85 -9.90
N VAL A 172 -11.67 -25.57 -9.67
CA VAL A 172 -10.78 -24.66 -8.93
C VAL A 172 -10.56 -25.11 -7.48
N CYS A 173 -11.60 -25.57 -6.79
CA CYS A 173 -11.53 -26.05 -5.41
C CYS A 173 -10.78 -27.38 -5.33
N VAL A 174 -11.01 -28.30 -6.28
CA VAL A 174 -10.28 -29.59 -6.31
C VAL A 174 -8.77 -29.36 -6.45
N ARG A 175 -8.35 -28.48 -7.37
CA ARG A 175 -6.93 -28.15 -7.57
C ARG A 175 -6.32 -27.46 -6.35
N ALA A 176 -7.00 -26.44 -5.84
CA ALA A 176 -6.59 -25.72 -4.64
C ALA A 176 -6.43 -26.63 -3.42
N ARG A 177 -7.40 -27.52 -3.18
CA ARG A 177 -7.35 -28.50 -2.07
C ARG A 177 -6.20 -29.49 -2.26
N ALA A 178 -5.98 -29.98 -3.47
CA ALA A 178 -4.86 -30.87 -3.77
C ALA A 178 -3.50 -30.18 -3.48
N THR A 179 -3.36 -28.91 -3.86
CA THR A 179 -2.17 -28.12 -3.58
C THR A 179 -2.01 -27.84 -2.09
N LEU A 180 -3.08 -27.47 -1.39
CA LEU A 180 -3.07 -27.28 0.06
C LEU A 180 -2.62 -28.56 0.80
N HIS A 181 -3.15 -29.72 0.41
CA HIS A 181 -2.78 -31.00 1.02
C HIS A 181 -1.34 -31.41 0.69
N LYS A 182 -0.85 -31.11 -0.51
CA LYS A 182 0.57 -31.27 -0.87
C LYS A 182 1.49 -30.41 0.01
N LEU A 183 1.00 -29.24 0.45
CA LEU A 183 1.68 -28.37 1.40
C LEU A 183 1.43 -28.75 2.88
N GLY A 184 0.75 -29.87 3.16
CA GLY A 184 0.54 -30.38 4.53
C GLY A 184 -0.75 -29.91 5.20
N GLY A 185 -1.60 -29.12 4.53
CA GLY A 185 -2.87 -28.65 5.08
C GLY A 185 -2.75 -27.48 6.05
N CYS A 186 -3.89 -27.08 6.63
CA CYS A 186 -3.96 -25.89 7.48
C CYS A 186 -3.41 -26.07 8.90
N THR A 187 -2.92 -27.25 9.33
CA THR A 187 -2.27 -27.38 10.66
C THR A 187 -0.99 -26.55 10.76
N SER A 188 -0.29 -26.35 9.65
CA SER A 188 0.94 -25.55 9.55
C SER A 188 0.73 -24.15 8.94
N ILE A 189 -0.51 -23.64 8.91
CA ILE A 189 -0.79 -22.28 8.40
C ILE A 189 -0.17 -21.22 9.34
N PRO A 190 0.34 -20.06 8.86
CA PRO A 190 0.88 -19.00 9.72
C PRO A 190 -0.11 -18.42 10.74
N ALA A 191 0.38 -17.70 11.76
CA ALA A 191 -0.43 -17.26 12.91
C ALA A 191 -1.68 -16.47 12.53
N TRP A 192 -1.60 -15.58 11.54
CA TRP A 192 -2.77 -14.85 11.06
C TRP A 192 -3.81 -15.76 10.39
N GLY A 193 -3.36 -16.81 9.70
CA GLY A 193 -4.25 -17.83 9.13
C GLY A 193 -4.92 -18.68 10.20
N LYS A 194 -4.17 -19.10 11.23
CA LYS A 194 -4.72 -19.81 12.41
C LYS A 194 -5.82 -18.98 13.04
N PHE A 195 -5.57 -17.69 13.24
CA PHE A 195 -6.51 -16.77 13.86
C PHE A 195 -7.81 -16.65 13.05
N TRP A 196 -7.73 -16.42 11.74
CA TRP A 196 -8.91 -16.35 10.87
C TRP A 196 -9.73 -17.64 10.88
N LEU A 197 -9.06 -18.81 10.80
CA LEU A 197 -9.74 -20.10 10.84
C LEU A 197 -10.30 -20.41 12.23
N SER A 198 -9.72 -19.90 13.32
CA SER A 198 -10.29 -20.01 14.67
C SER A 198 -11.56 -19.20 14.86
N LEU A 199 -11.61 -17.97 14.32
CA LEU A 199 -12.85 -17.18 14.29
C LEU A 199 -13.96 -17.90 13.51
N LEU A 200 -13.60 -18.54 12.39
CA LEU A 200 -14.50 -19.35 11.55
C LEU A 200 -14.89 -20.70 12.19
N ASN A 201 -14.28 -21.06 13.34
CA ASN A 201 -14.46 -22.35 13.99
C ASN A 201 -13.96 -23.56 13.15
N CYS A 202 -12.96 -23.33 12.29
CA CYS A 202 -12.29 -24.34 11.47
C CYS A 202 -10.86 -24.65 11.94
N TYR A 203 -10.36 -24.04 13.01
CA TYR A 203 -9.06 -24.30 13.64
C TYR A 203 -9.19 -24.05 15.15
N ASP A 204 -8.74 -24.95 16.02
CA ASP A 204 -8.96 -24.76 17.47
C ASP A 204 -8.09 -23.63 18.06
N TRP A 205 -8.66 -22.85 18.98
CA TRP A 205 -7.95 -21.76 19.65
C TRP A 205 -6.69 -22.24 20.38
N GLU A 206 -6.67 -23.48 20.88
CA GLU A 206 -5.50 -24.08 21.53
C GLU A 206 -4.30 -24.24 20.59
N GLY A 207 -4.51 -24.22 19.28
CA GLY A 207 -3.43 -24.26 18.30
C GLY A 207 -2.84 -22.90 17.94
N ASN A 208 -3.27 -21.82 18.59
CA ASN A 208 -2.70 -20.49 18.42
C ASN A 208 -1.68 -20.21 19.54
N ASN A 209 -0.63 -19.45 19.22
CA ASN A 209 0.16 -18.80 20.28
C ASN A 209 -0.70 -17.75 21.00
N PRO A 210 -0.55 -17.56 22.33
CA PRO A 210 -1.40 -16.64 23.07
C PRO A 210 -1.28 -15.19 22.63
N VAL A 211 -2.44 -14.51 22.53
CA VAL A 211 -2.56 -13.07 22.26
C VAL A 211 -3.25 -12.39 23.45
N PRO A 212 -2.57 -12.25 24.61
CA PRO A 212 -3.21 -11.86 25.85
C PRO A 212 -3.70 -10.40 25.84
N PRO A 213 -4.99 -10.11 26.12
CA PRO A 213 -5.49 -8.74 26.23
C PRO A 213 -4.92 -7.99 27.45
N GLU A 214 -4.33 -8.69 28.42
CA GLU A 214 -3.70 -8.11 29.60
C GLU A 214 -2.55 -7.16 29.27
N LEU A 215 -1.90 -7.32 28.10
CA LEU A 215 -0.81 -6.43 27.66
C LEU A 215 -1.23 -4.96 27.60
N TRP A 216 -2.50 -4.68 27.29
CA TRP A 216 -3.03 -3.32 27.18
C TRP A 216 -3.30 -2.64 28.52
N ALA A 217 -3.36 -3.42 29.61
CA ALA A 217 -3.55 -2.91 30.97
C ALA A 217 -2.21 -2.64 31.70
N LEU A 218 -1.08 -2.96 31.05
CA LEU A 218 0.24 -2.74 31.62
C LEU A 218 0.60 -1.24 31.64
N PRO A 219 1.52 -0.81 32.52
CA PRO A 219 2.00 0.57 32.52
C PRO A 219 2.69 0.97 31.20
N ASP A 220 2.31 2.11 30.63
CA ASP A 220 2.83 2.64 29.36
C ASP A 220 4.36 2.85 29.34
N TRP A 221 5.03 2.98 30.49
CA TRP A 221 6.48 3.17 30.55
C TRP A 221 7.28 1.89 30.25
N LEU A 222 6.63 0.72 30.21
CA LEU A 222 7.30 -0.54 29.88
C LEU A 222 7.82 -0.51 28.43
N PRO A 223 9.04 -1.02 28.17
CA PRO A 223 9.69 -0.89 26.86
C PRO A 223 9.04 -1.76 25.77
N PHE A 224 8.25 -2.76 26.16
CA PHE A 224 7.50 -3.66 25.26
C PHE A 224 6.00 -3.37 25.22
N HIS A 225 5.53 -2.32 25.90
CA HIS A 225 4.10 -1.99 25.92
C HIS A 225 3.58 -1.80 24.48
N PRO A 226 2.41 -2.35 24.12
CA PRO A 226 1.91 -2.32 22.75
C PRO A 226 1.73 -0.93 22.11
N HIS A 227 1.54 0.14 22.88
CA HIS A 227 1.52 1.52 22.36
C HIS A 227 2.80 1.93 21.61
N ARG A 228 3.91 1.21 21.87
CA ARG A 228 5.22 1.41 21.23
C ARG A 228 5.37 0.64 19.93
N TRP A 229 4.47 -0.29 19.68
CA TRP A 229 4.52 -1.10 18.46
C TRP A 229 4.15 -0.23 17.27
N TRP A 230 4.63 -0.64 16.09
CA TRP A 230 4.20 -0.05 14.83
C TRP A 230 2.67 -0.05 14.75
N ILE A 231 2.10 1.03 14.23
CA ILE A 231 0.67 1.28 14.30
C ILE A 231 -0.17 0.22 13.56
N HIS A 232 0.33 -0.32 12.45
CA HIS A 232 -0.31 -1.43 11.73
C HIS A 232 -0.37 -2.70 12.58
N VAL A 233 0.73 -3.08 13.23
CA VAL A 233 0.72 -4.22 14.17
C VAL A 233 -0.18 -3.92 15.35
N ARG A 234 -0.05 -2.75 15.97
CA ARG A 234 -0.88 -2.36 17.13
C ARG A 234 -2.37 -2.47 16.82
N ASN A 235 -2.84 -1.87 15.73
CA ASN A 235 -4.27 -1.84 15.37
C ASN A 235 -4.82 -3.20 14.90
N VAL A 236 -3.97 -4.12 14.44
CA VAL A 236 -4.39 -5.51 14.18
C VAL A 236 -4.45 -6.31 15.49
N TYR A 237 -3.45 -6.16 16.36
CA TYR A 237 -3.36 -6.96 17.59
C TYR A 237 -4.30 -6.49 18.72
N ILE A 238 -4.79 -5.24 18.70
CA ILE A 238 -5.85 -4.78 19.63
C ILE A 238 -7.09 -5.68 19.54
N PRO A 239 -7.82 -5.74 18.41
CA PRO A 239 -9.01 -6.57 18.31
C PRO A 239 -8.67 -8.06 18.32
N MET A 240 -7.51 -8.49 17.81
CA MET A 240 -7.09 -9.90 17.94
C MET A 240 -6.97 -10.33 19.40
N SER A 241 -6.38 -9.51 20.27
CA SER A 241 -6.24 -9.83 21.69
C SER A 241 -7.59 -9.89 22.41
N TYR A 242 -8.53 -9.01 22.04
CA TYR A 242 -9.90 -9.05 22.56
C TYR A 242 -10.60 -10.35 22.15
N LEU A 243 -10.60 -10.66 20.85
CA LEU A 243 -11.26 -11.84 20.27
C LEU A 243 -10.64 -13.15 20.77
N TYR A 244 -9.31 -13.20 20.91
CA TYR A 244 -8.62 -14.30 21.56
C TYR A 244 -9.06 -14.43 23.02
N GLY A 245 -9.04 -13.34 23.78
CA GLY A 245 -9.36 -13.33 25.21
C GLY A 245 -10.78 -13.81 25.53
N VAL A 246 -11.75 -13.57 24.64
CA VAL A 246 -13.13 -14.09 24.72
C VAL A 246 -13.32 -15.44 24.00
N ARG A 247 -12.28 -15.94 23.31
CA ARG A 247 -12.29 -17.16 22.48
C ARG A 247 -13.44 -17.16 21.47
N PHE A 248 -13.65 -16.03 20.80
CA PHE A 248 -14.73 -15.88 19.83
C PHE A 248 -14.63 -16.96 18.74
N LYS A 249 -15.72 -17.65 18.46
CA LYS A 249 -15.84 -18.55 17.31
C LYS A 249 -17.29 -18.56 16.87
N MET A 250 -17.53 -18.58 15.56
CA MET A 250 -18.89 -18.67 15.07
C MET A 250 -19.52 -20.04 15.35
N GLU A 251 -20.85 -20.08 15.40
CA GLU A 251 -21.60 -21.32 15.57
C GLU A 251 -21.38 -22.29 14.41
N GLU A 252 -21.36 -23.59 14.72
CA GLU A 252 -21.15 -24.63 13.72
C GLU A 252 -22.33 -24.73 12.75
N ASN A 253 -22.01 -25.02 11.48
CA ASN A 253 -22.97 -25.30 10.43
C ASN A 253 -22.36 -26.27 9.40
N ASP A 254 -23.17 -26.73 8.44
CA ASP A 254 -22.74 -27.72 7.45
C ASP A 254 -21.49 -27.31 6.66
N LEU A 255 -21.34 -26.02 6.35
CA LEU A 255 -20.15 -25.53 5.65
C LEU A 255 -18.89 -25.64 6.51
N ILE A 256 -18.98 -25.28 7.80
CA ILE A 256 -17.85 -25.39 8.74
C ILE A 256 -17.45 -26.85 8.92
N LEU A 257 -18.42 -27.75 9.08
CA LEU A 257 -18.16 -29.18 9.19
C LEU A 257 -17.48 -29.72 7.93
N SER A 258 -17.97 -29.31 6.75
CA SER A 258 -17.35 -29.66 5.47
C SER A 258 -15.92 -29.11 5.34
N LEU A 259 -15.68 -27.85 5.74
CA LEU A 259 -14.34 -27.24 5.71
C LEU A 259 -13.34 -27.97 6.62
N ARG A 260 -13.78 -28.48 7.78
CA ARG A 260 -12.93 -29.30 8.66
C ARG A 260 -12.50 -30.62 8.01
N GLU A 261 -13.27 -31.17 7.08
CA GLU A 261 -12.87 -32.34 6.29
C GLU A 261 -12.00 -31.96 5.07
N GLU A 262 -12.12 -30.73 4.59
CA GLU A 262 -11.48 -30.28 3.35
C GLU A 262 -10.09 -29.65 3.57
N LEU A 263 -9.88 -28.92 4.66
CA LEU A 263 -8.68 -28.12 4.92
C LEU A 263 -7.48 -28.91 5.46
N TYR A 264 -7.70 -30.17 5.86
CA TYR A 264 -6.73 -30.99 6.58
C TYR A 264 -6.56 -32.34 5.86
N PRO A 265 -5.32 -32.83 5.68
CA PRO A 265 -5.07 -34.16 5.13
C PRO A 265 -5.34 -35.28 6.15
N GLU A 266 -5.30 -34.96 7.44
CA GLU A 266 -5.65 -35.84 8.54
C GLU A 266 -7.04 -35.51 9.12
N ASP A 267 -7.60 -36.41 9.92
CA ASP A 267 -8.88 -36.16 10.60
C ASP A 267 -8.75 -34.98 11.57
N TYR A 268 -9.48 -33.90 11.30
CA TYR A 268 -9.55 -32.67 12.11
C TYR A 268 -9.72 -32.95 13.61
N TYR A 269 -10.54 -33.95 13.96
CA TYR A 269 -10.86 -34.25 15.35
C TYR A 269 -9.75 -35.03 16.08
N SER A 270 -8.73 -35.48 15.35
CA SER A 270 -7.54 -36.16 15.89
C SER A 270 -6.34 -35.24 16.06
N VAL A 271 -6.41 -33.99 15.55
CA VAL A 271 -5.30 -33.03 15.58
C VAL A 271 -4.95 -32.65 17.02
N ASN A 272 -3.67 -32.76 17.37
CA ASN A 272 -3.14 -32.24 18.64
C ASN A 272 -2.91 -30.73 18.54
N TRP A 273 -3.95 -29.93 18.78
CA TRP A 273 -3.92 -28.48 18.60
C TRP A 273 -2.76 -27.77 19.34
N PRO A 274 -2.48 -28.01 20.63
CA PRO A 274 -1.33 -27.40 21.30
C PRO A 274 0.02 -27.62 20.60
N ALA A 275 0.23 -28.75 19.93
CA ALA A 275 1.45 -29.01 19.18
C ALA A 275 1.55 -28.19 17.88
N GLN A 276 0.44 -27.60 17.43
CA GLN A 276 0.38 -26.82 16.20
C GLN A 276 0.75 -25.34 16.42
N ARG A 277 0.89 -24.85 17.66
CA ARG A 277 1.17 -23.42 17.95
C ARG A 277 2.36 -22.85 17.18
N ASN A 278 3.47 -23.60 17.16
CA ASN A 278 4.69 -23.26 16.44
C ASN A 278 4.89 -24.11 15.16
N ASN A 279 3.86 -24.83 14.71
CA ASN A 279 3.87 -25.51 13.43
C ASN A 279 3.56 -24.48 12.34
N ILE A 280 4.57 -24.12 11.54
CA ILE A 280 4.48 -23.17 10.44
C ILE A 280 5.17 -23.81 9.24
N ASN A 281 4.52 -23.79 8.08
CA ASN A 281 5.13 -24.35 6.88
C ASN A 281 6.31 -23.48 6.43
N LYS A 282 7.43 -24.12 6.09
CA LYS A 282 8.64 -23.43 5.62
C LYS A 282 8.43 -22.58 4.36
N VAL A 283 7.43 -22.90 3.54
CA VAL A 283 7.10 -22.12 2.34
C VAL A 283 6.54 -20.73 2.65
N ASP A 284 5.96 -20.56 3.84
CA ASP A 284 5.40 -19.32 4.35
C ASP A 284 6.39 -18.55 5.26
N GLU A 285 7.39 -19.22 5.82
CA GLU A 285 8.24 -18.69 6.89
C GLU A 285 9.34 -17.75 6.35
N TYR A 286 9.14 -16.44 6.53
CA TYR A 286 10.14 -15.41 6.23
C TYR A 286 10.90 -14.96 7.48
N ALA A 287 10.19 -14.79 8.60
CA ALA A 287 10.70 -14.38 9.90
C ALA A 287 10.43 -15.47 10.95
N PRO A 288 11.29 -16.51 11.04
CA PRO A 288 11.16 -17.56 12.05
C PRO A 288 11.11 -16.99 13.47
N HIS A 289 10.31 -17.60 14.33
CA HIS A 289 10.26 -17.22 15.74
C HIS A 289 11.62 -17.39 16.40
N THR A 290 12.05 -16.35 17.13
CA THR A 290 13.26 -16.45 17.95
C THR A 290 13.05 -17.40 19.13
N THR A 291 14.14 -17.91 19.70
CA THR A 291 14.08 -18.67 20.96
C THR A 291 13.44 -17.86 22.10
N LEU A 292 13.65 -16.53 22.10
CA LEU A 292 13.04 -15.63 23.09
C LEU A 292 11.52 -15.61 22.93
N PHE A 293 11.02 -15.41 21.71
CA PHE A 293 9.58 -15.45 21.42
C PHE A 293 8.98 -16.79 21.83
N ASN A 294 9.56 -17.90 21.37
CA ASN A 294 9.08 -19.25 21.70
C ASN A 294 9.02 -19.51 23.20
N THR A 295 10.00 -19.01 23.96
CA THR A 295 10.02 -19.11 25.42
C THR A 295 8.88 -18.30 26.04
N ILE A 296 8.68 -17.06 25.60
CA ILE A 296 7.58 -16.21 26.07
C ILE A 296 6.23 -16.83 25.73
N ALA A 297 6.05 -17.31 24.50
CA ALA A 297 4.82 -17.97 24.05
C ALA A 297 4.50 -19.22 24.87
N ALA A 298 5.51 -20.01 25.24
CA ALA A 298 5.34 -21.16 26.13
C ALA A 298 4.92 -20.75 27.55
N ILE A 299 5.54 -19.70 28.12
CA ILE A 299 5.17 -19.14 29.42
C ILE A 299 3.72 -18.61 29.39
N LEU A 300 3.37 -17.85 28.34
CA LEU A 300 2.03 -17.34 28.16
C LEU A 300 1.01 -18.47 27.98
N SER A 301 1.38 -19.56 27.30
CA SER A 301 0.52 -20.73 27.15
C SER A 301 0.23 -21.38 28.49
N CYS A 302 1.21 -21.47 29.39
CA CYS A 302 0.98 -21.91 30.77
C CYS A 302 0.08 -20.92 31.53
N TYR A 303 0.30 -19.61 31.37
CA TYR A 303 -0.53 -18.57 31.97
C TYR A 303 -2.00 -18.65 31.52
N GLU A 304 -2.27 -18.96 30.24
CA GLU A 304 -3.64 -19.10 29.72
C GLU A 304 -4.46 -20.19 30.43
N HIS A 305 -3.81 -21.18 31.05
CA HIS A 305 -4.49 -22.21 31.85
C HIS A 305 -4.84 -21.73 33.27
N CYS A 306 -4.23 -20.63 33.74
CA CYS A 306 -4.39 -20.09 35.09
C CYS A 306 -4.60 -18.57 35.10
N THR A 307 -5.28 -18.05 34.07
CA THR A 307 -5.52 -16.61 33.89
C THR A 307 -6.17 -16.03 35.14
N LEU A 308 -5.71 -14.85 35.55
CA LEU A 308 -6.30 -14.12 36.67
C LEU A 308 -7.57 -13.39 36.20
N PRO A 309 -8.79 -13.79 36.62
CA PRO A 309 -10.02 -13.25 36.02
C PRO A 309 -10.16 -11.72 36.10
N PRO A 310 -9.78 -11.04 37.20
CA PRO A 310 -9.80 -9.59 37.23
C PRO A 310 -8.86 -8.94 36.21
N LEU A 311 -7.68 -9.52 36.00
CA LEU A 311 -6.70 -9.00 35.04
C LEU A 311 -7.15 -9.23 33.60
N ARG A 312 -7.68 -10.43 33.30
CA ARG A 312 -8.33 -10.74 32.01
C ARG A 312 -9.44 -9.76 31.69
N ARG A 313 -10.31 -9.47 32.65
CA ARG A 313 -11.41 -8.50 32.48
C ARG A 313 -10.88 -7.09 32.20
N ALA A 314 -9.91 -6.61 32.96
CA ALA A 314 -9.32 -5.30 32.75
C ALA A 314 -8.64 -5.19 31.36
N GLY A 315 -7.93 -6.24 30.94
CA GLY A 315 -7.35 -6.32 29.61
C GLY A 315 -8.40 -6.27 28.49
N LEU A 316 -9.47 -7.06 28.62
CA LEU A 316 -10.58 -7.08 27.66
C LEU A 316 -11.30 -5.72 27.57
N GLU A 317 -11.59 -5.09 28.71
CA GLU A 317 -12.20 -3.77 28.77
C GLU A 317 -11.31 -2.71 28.09
N ARG A 318 -10.00 -2.74 28.35
CA ARG A 318 -9.06 -1.79 27.74
C ARG A 318 -8.89 -2.03 26.23
N ALA A 319 -8.73 -3.28 25.80
CA ALA A 319 -8.66 -3.63 24.38
C ALA A 319 -9.95 -3.20 23.65
N TYR A 320 -11.12 -3.46 24.23
CA TYR A 320 -12.39 -3.04 23.64
C TYR A 320 -12.53 -1.51 23.59
N LYS A 321 -12.12 -0.78 24.64
CA LYS A 321 -12.09 0.69 24.62
C LYS A 321 -11.25 1.21 23.45
N LEU A 322 -10.09 0.61 23.19
CA LEU A 322 -9.22 0.98 22.07
C LEU A 322 -9.85 0.67 20.71
N VAL A 323 -10.57 -0.45 20.57
CA VAL A 323 -11.38 -0.75 19.36
C VAL A 323 -12.40 0.37 19.11
N VAL A 324 -13.15 0.80 20.15
CA VAL A 324 -14.15 1.87 20.04
C VAL A 324 -13.50 3.17 19.58
N MET A 325 -12.38 3.54 20.20
CA MET A 325 -11.67 4.78 19.90
C MET A 325 -11.16 4.80 18.47
N GLU A 326 -10.65 3.68 17.97
CA GLU A 326 -10.17 3.58 16.59
C GLU A 326 -11.31 3.72 15.59
N ASP A 327 -12.45 3.08 15.83
CA ASP A 327 -13.64 3.21 14.99
C ASP A 327 -14.13 4.67 14.94
N GLU A 328 -14.21 5.35 16.09
CA GLU A 328 -14.63 6.76 16.16
C GLU A 328 -13.62 7.72 15.52
N ASN A 329 -12.31 7.43 15.60
CA ASN A 329 -11.25 8.26 15.03
C ASN A 329 -11.14 8.18 13.50
N THR A 330 -11.75 7.17 12.87
CA THR A 330 -11.53 6.82 11.45
C THR A 330 -12.83 6.69 10.67
N GLY A 331 -13.96 7.12 11.24
CA GLY A 331 -15.27 6.93 10.63
C GLY A 331 -15.60 5.47 10.34
N TYR A 332 -15.08 4.52 11.14
CA TYR A 332 -15.21 3.06 11.00
C TYR A 332 -14.42 2.43 9.83
N GLN A 333 -13.47 3.16 9.23
CA GLN A 333 -12.56 2.61 8.22
C GLN A 333 -11.37 1.90 8.87
N THR A 334 -10.98 2.31 10.08
CA THR A 334 -9.72 1.93 10.75
C THR A 334 -8.48 2.27 9.91
N LEU A 335 -7.29 1.91 10.40
CA LEU A 335 -6.03 2.07 9.66
C LEU A 335 -5.97 1.28 8.34
N GLY A 336 -6.58 0.10 8.27
CA GLY A 336 -6.48 -0.76 7.11
C GLY A 336 -7.46 -1.93 7.10
N PRO A 337 -7.48 -2.72 6.01
CA PRO A 337 -8.49 -3.76 5.78
C PRO A 337 -8.51 -4.85 6.86
N VAL A 338 -7.34 -5.26 7.38
CA VAL A 338 -7.25 -6.31 8.40
C VAL A 338 -7.80 -5.85 9.75
N SER A 339 -7.34 -4.68 10.24
CA SER A 339 -7.88 -4.09 11.48
C SER A 339 -9.37 -3.79 11.35
N LYS A 340 -9.83 -3.34 10.18
CA LYS A 340 -11.25 -3.08 9.90
C LYS A 340 -12.11 -4.32 10.12
N MET A 341 -11.67 -5.47 9.61
CA MET A 341 -12.45 -6.70 9.72
C MET A 341 -12.40 -7.29 11.13
N PHE A 342 -11.27 -7.21 11.83
CA PHE A 342 -11.21 -7.63 13.24
C PHE A 342 -12.00 -6.69 14.17
N ASN A 343 -11.96 -5.37 13.95
CA ASN A 343 -12.81 -4.42 14.67
C ASN A 343 -14.28 -4.74 14.46
N LEU A 344 -14.72 -4.96 13.22
CA LEU A 344 -16.10 -5.38 12.94
C LEU A 344 -16.52 -6.58 13.81
N ILE A 345 -15.70 -7.64 13.88
CA ILE A 345 -16.04 -8.83 14.68
C ILE A 345 -16.09 -8.50 16.18
N ALA A 346 -15.15 -7.69 16.68
CA ALA A 346 -15.14 -7.26 18.07
C ALA A 346 -16.40 -6.42 18.41
N ARG A 347 -16.78 -5.47 17.55
CA ARG A 347 -18.02 -4.68 17.69
C ARG A 347 -19.27 -5.55 17.62
N TYR A 348 -19.31 -6.49 16.68
CA TYR A 348 -20.40 -7.45 16.54
C TYR A 348 -20.57 -8.31 17.81
N HIS A 349 -19.47 -8.87 18.33
CA HIS A 349 -19.50 -9.66 19.55
C HIS A 349 -20.00 -8.85 20.76
N ALA A 350 -19.52 -7.63 20.93
CA ALA A 350 -19.82 -6.81 22.09
C ALA A 350 -21.20 -6.13 22.04
N GLU A 351 -21.67 -5.72 20.86
CA GLU A 351 -22.84 -4.84 20.70
C GLU A 351 -23.96 -5.44 19.82
N GLY A 352 -23.68 -6.51 19.09
CA GLY A 352 -24.64 -7.19 18.22
C GLY A 352 -24.84 -6.53 16.85
N PRO A 353 -25.55 -7.22 15.94
CA PRO A 353 -25.73 -6.79 14.53
C PRO A 353 -26.66 -5.59 14.35
N GLU A 354 -27.42 -5.21 15.38
CA GLU A 354 -28.32 -4.04 15.32
C GLU A 354 -27.65 -2.74 15.77
N SER A 355 -26.43 -2.82 16.29
CA SER A 355 -25.66 -1.68 16.77
C SER A 355 -25.36 -0.67 15.66
N TYR A 356 -25.22 0.60 16.06
CA TYR A 356 -24.77 1.66 15.16
C TYR A 356 -23.41 1.32 14.55
N ALA A 357 -22.48 0.81 15.37
CA ALA A 357 -21.14 0.46 14.92
C ALA A 357 -21.14 -0.64 13.86
N TYR A 358 -21.95 -1.70 14.02
CA TYR A 358 -22.09 -2.73 13.00
C TYR A 358 -22.61 -2.16 11.67
N LYS A 359 -23.64 -1.30 11.72
CA LYS A 359 -24.20 -0.63 10.54
C LYS A 359 -23.16 0.25 9.84
N MET A 360 -22.37 1.00 10.59
CA MET A 360 -21.27 1.80 10.04
C MET A 360 -20.17 0.93 9.43
N HIS A 361 -19.75 -0.15 10.10
CA HIS A 361 -18.79 -1.11 9.54
C HIS A 361 -19.30 -1.77 8.26
N SER A 362 -20.61 -1.97 8.13
CA SER A 362 -21.24 -2.50 6.90
C SER A 362 -21.15 -1.49 5.75
N ILE A 363 -21.41 -0.21 6.02
CA ILE A 363 -21.31 0.86 5.02
C ILE A 363 -19.85 1.02 4.58
N ARG A 364 -18.92 1.09 5.54
CA ARG A 364 -17.48 1.32 5.29
C ARG A 364 -16.73 0.12 4.75
N ARG A 365 -17.34 -1.07 4.77
CA ARG A 365 -16.77 -2.24 4.10
C ARG A 365 -16.58 -2.00 2.61
N GLN A 366 -17.51 -1.28 1.98
CA GLN A 366 -17.47 -0.99 0.55
C GLN A 366 -16.26 -0.14 0.14
N ASP A 367 -15.75 0.68 1.05
CA ASP A 367 -14.60 1.58 0.83
C ASP A 367 -13.30 0.81 0.51
N PHE A 368 -13.26 -0.49 0.84
CA PHE A 368 -12.13 -1.38 0.55
C PHE A 368 -12.40 -2.34 -0.61
N MET A 369 -13.60 -2.33 -1.20
CA MET A 369 -13.99 -3.28 -2.25
C MET A 369 -13.82 -2.65 -3.63
N TRP A 370 -13.04 -3.31 -4.49
CA TRP A 370 -12.72 -2.78 -5.80
C TRP A 370 -12.96 -3.82 -6.89
N ILE A 371 -13.74 -3.47 -7.92
CA ILE A 371 -13.87 -4.32 -9.11
C ILE A 371 -12.92 -3.85 -10.21
N GLY A 372 -12.03 -4.76 -10.61
CA GLY A 372 -11.11 -4.59 -11.73
C GLY A 372 -11.43 -5.54 -12.89
N ALA A 373 -10.59 -5.53 -13.92
CA ALA A 373 -10.72 -6.39 -15.09
C ALA A 373 -10.77 -7.90 -14.77
N GLU A 374 -10.16 -8.32 -13.65
CA GLU A 374 -10.05 -9.71 -13.22
C GLU A 374 -11.08 -10.11 -12.15
N GLY A 375 -11.92 -9.19 -11.69
CA GLY A 375 -12.96 -9.43 -10.67
C GLY A 375 -12.87 -8.45 -9.51
N MET A 376 -13.60 -8.76 -8.43
CA MET A 376 -13.66 -7.92 -7.24
C MET A 376 -12.66 -8.37 -6.16
N MET A 377 -11.83 -7.44 -5.71
CA MET A 377 -10.80 -7.64 -4.70
C MET A 377 -11.03 -6.76 -3.46
N MET A 378 -10.17 -6.93 -2.46
CA MET A 378 -10.05 -6.00 -1.34
C MET A 378 -8.75 -5.20 -1.47
N CYS A 379 -8.85 -3.88 -1.42
CA CYS A 379 -7.70 -2.97 -1.42
C CYS A 379 -6.92 -2.99 -0.09
N GLY A 380 -5.61 -2.69 -0.15
CA GLY A 380 -4.70 -2.63 1.00
C GLY A 380 -4.94 -1.47 1.97
N THR A 381 -5.71 -0.47 1.53
CA THR A 381 -6.26 0.67 2.27
C THR A 381 -7.61 1.01 1.63
N ASN A 382 -8.30 2.08 2.06
CA ASN A 382 -9.46 2.62 1.36
C ASN A 382 -9.09 3.42 0.07
N GLY A 383 -7.90 3.18 -0.48
CA GLY A 383 -7.36 3.81 -1.70
C GLY A 383 -5.97 4.44 -1.51
N SER A 384 -5.43 5.01 -2.60
CA SER A 384 -4.13 5.69 -2.69
C SER A 384 -4.26 7.16 -3.16
N GLN A 385 -5.39 7.80 -2.85
CA GLN A 385 -5.87 9.02 -3.50
C GLN A 385 -4.87 10.18 -3.40
N LEU A 386 -4.34 10.47 -2.21
CA LEU A 386 -3.34 11.51 -2.03
C LEU A 386 -2.06 11.16 -2.78
N TRP A 387 -1.61 9.92 -2.62
CA TRP A 387 -0.35 9.46 -3.17
C TRP A 387 -0.29 9.63 -4.69
N ASP A 388 -1.37 9.28 -5.38
CA ASP A 388 -1.48 9.39 -6.83
C ASP A 388 -1.58 10.85 -7.31
N VAL A 389 -2.41 11.68 -6.65
CA VAL A 389 -2.52 13.12 -6.95
C VAL A 389 -1.20 13.85 -6.69
N GLY A 390 -0.55 13.54 -5.58
CA GLY A 390 0.70 14.16 -5.16
C GLY A 390 1.77 14.01 -6.23
N PHE A 391 1.99 12.79 -6.73
CA PHE A 391 3.03 12.57 -7.74
C PHE A 391 2.68 13.14 -9.12
N ILE A 392 1.46 12.93 -9.62
CA ILE A 392 1.15 13.41 -10.98
C ILE A 392 1.19 14.94 -11.07
N THR A 393 0.71 15.65 -10.04
CA THR A 393 0.74 17.12 -10.05
C THR A 393 2.17 17.66 -10.04
N GLN A 394 3.06 17.05 -9.27
CA GLN A 394 4.48 17.40 -9.30
C GLN A 394 5.10 17.12 -10.67
N ALA A 395 4.84 15.95 -11.25
CA ALA A 395 5.32 15.59 -12.58
C ALA A 395 4.93 16.65 -13.62
N LEU A 396 3.67 17.10 -13.61
CA LEU A 396 3.17 18.06 -14.59
C LEU A 396 3.72 19.47 -14.39
N VAL A 397 3.89 19.91 -13.15
CA VAL A 397 4.50 21.21 -12.86
C VAL A 397 5.96 21.22 -13.25
N GLU A 398 6.73 20.19 -12.87
CA GLU A 398 8.17 20.13 -13.14
C GLU A 398 8.52 19.94 -14.61
N THR A 399 7.65 19.30 -15.38
CA THR A 399 7.82 19.11 -16.83
C THR A 399 7.28 20.29 -17.65
N GLY A 400 6.62 21.25 -17.00
CA GLY A 400 5.98 22.39 -17.65
C GLY A 400 4.65 22.07 -18.33
N LEU A 401 4.23 20.80 -18.39
CA LEU A 401 2.96 20.38 -18.99
C LEU A 401 1.76 21.04 -18.30
N ALA A 402 1.82 21.28 -16.99
CA ALA A 402 0.74 21.96 -16.26
C ALA A 402 0.36 23.35 -16.82
N ASN A 403 1.26 24.01 -17.57
CA ASN A 403 1.00 25.31 -18.19
C ASN A 403 0.27 25.21 -19.55
N GLU A 404 0.16 24.03 -20.15
CA GLU A 404 -0.57 23.84 -21.39
C GLU A 404 -2.06 24.06 -21.16
N GLU A 405 -2.70 24.87 -22.01
CA GLU A 405 -4.09 25.32 -21.82
C GLU A 405 -5.06 24.15 -21.64
N GLU A 406 -4.85 23.05 -22.37
CA GLU A 406 -5.67 21.86 -22.27
C GLU A 406 -5.59 21.15 -20.90
N PHE A 407 -4.59 21.42 -20.07
CA PHE A 407 -4.37 20.75 -18.78
C PHE A 407 -4.71 21.61 -17.56
N LYS A 408 -4.96 22.92 -17.73
CA LYS A 408 -5.16 23.86 -16.63
C LYS A 408 -6.33 23.51 -15.71
N GLU A 409 -7.50 23.18 -16.26
CA GLU A 409 -8.69 22.82 -15.46
C GLU A 409 -8.40 21.62 -14.54
N SER A 410 -7.66 20.64 -15.04
CA SER A 410 -7.29 19.45 -14.28
C SER A 410 -6.40 19.79 -13.08
N MET A 411 -5.48 20.75 -13.24
CA MET A 411 -4.63 21.24 -12.15
C MET A 411 -5.40 22.03 -11.10
N VAL A 412 -6.40 22.82 -11.51
CA VAL A 412 -7.29 23.51 -10.56
C VAL A 412 -8.05 22.50 -9.73
N LYS A 413 -8.66 21.47 -10.34
CA LYS A 413 -9.38 20.43 -9.58
C LYS A 413 -8.47 19.62 -8.66
N ALA A 414 -7.26 19.29 -9.10
CA ALA A 414 -6.29 18.61 -8.24
C ALA A 414 -5.93 19.45 -7.00
N LEU A 415 -5.79 20.78 -7.15
CA LEU A 415 -5.57 21.68 -6.03
C LEU A 415 -6.79 21.78 -5.10
N GLU A 416 -8.00 21.86 -5.67
CA GLU A 416 -9.25 21.84 -4.89
C GLU A 416 -9.37 20.56 -4.06
N TRP A 417 -9.00 19.41 -4.61
CA TRP A 417 -8.97 18.16 -3.88
C TRP A 417 -7.92 18.17 -2.76
N LEU A 418 -6.68 18.62 -3.04
CA LEU A 418 -5.63 18.75 -2.02
C LEU A 418 -6.04 19.68 -0.87
N ASP A 419 -6.80 20.74 -1.15
CA ASP A 419 -7.35 21.64 -0.13
C ASP A 419 -8.33 20.94 0.83
N GLN A 420 -9.17 20.05 0.28
CA GLN A 420 -10.14 19.25 1.04
C GLN A 420 -9.48 18.07 1.76
N ALA A 421 -8.42 17.51 1.18
CA ALA A 421 -7.71 16.34 1.68
C ALA A 421 -6.83 16.62 2.92
N GLN A 422 -6.57 17.89 3.24
CA GLN A 422 -5.78 18.22 4.43
C GLN A 422 -6.59 18.03 5.71
N ILE A 423 -6.02 17.31 6.67
CA ILE A 423 -6.62 17.09 7.99
C ILE A 423 -6.51 18.38 8.80
N ARG A 424 -7.65 18.96 9.17
CA ARG A 424 -7.72 20.29 9.83
C ARG A 424 -7.69 20.22 11.35
N ASP A 425 -8.08 19.08 11.91
CA ASP A 425 -8.20 18.86 13.35
C ASP A 425 -7.64 17.49 13.73
N ASN A 426 -7.16 17.34 14.96
CA ASN A 426 -6.82 16.03 15.50
C ASN A 426 -8.09 15.21 15.74
N PRO A 427 -8.05 13.88 15.54
CA PRO A 427 -9.19 13.02 15.79
C PRO A 427 -9.53 12.98 17.28
N LYS A 428 -10.79 12.70 17.58
CA LYS A 428 -11.41 12.84 18.91
C LYS A 428 -10.58 12.21 20.04
N HIS A 429 -10.05 11.01 19.83
CA HIS A 429 -9.34 10.23 20.86
C HIS A 429 -7.84 10.13 20.59
N TYR A 430 -7.23 11.08 19.88
CA TYR A 430 -5.86 10.89 19.40
C TYR A 430 -4.85 10.59 20.53
N GLU A 431 -4.90 11.30 21.66
CA GLU A 431 -4.00 11.04 22.80
C GLU A 431 -4.29 9.69 23.48
N GLU A 432 -5.56 9.44 23.85
CA GLU A 432 -5.95 8.22 24.58
C GLU A 432 -5.80 6.92 23.77
N ALA A 433 -5.86 7.04 22.44
CA ALA A 433 -5.66 5.96 21.47
C ALA A 433 -4.21 5.88 20.96
N TYR A 434 -3.29 6.63 21.56
CA TYR A 434 -1.87 6.63 21.21
C TYR A 434 -1.57 7.03 19.76
N ARG A 435 -2.39 7.87 19.13
CA ARG A 435 -2.15 8.41 17.78
C ARG A 435 -1.15 9.57 17.84
N HIS A 436 -0.34 9.70 16.80
CA HIS A 436 0.39 10.95 16.57
C HIS A 436 -0.56 12.08 16.13
N THR A 437 -0.16 13.34 16.32
CA THR A 437 -0.95 14.50 15.87
C THR A 437 -1.12 14.49 14.35
N THR A 438 -2.29 14.86 13.87
CA THR A 438 -2.66 14.84 12.44
C THR A 438 -3.15 16.18 11.90
N LYS A 439 -3.38 17.18 12.76
CA LYS A 439 -3.65 18.55 12.32
C LYS A 439 -2.54 19.04 11.39
N GLY A 440 -2.93 19.48 10.19
CA GLY A 440 -2.02 19.94 9.13
C GLY A 440 -1.52 18.84 8.20
N ALA A 441 -1.73 17.56 8.54
CA ALA A 441 -1.24 16.43 7.77
C ALA A 441 -2.09 16.16 6.51
N TRP A 442 -1.49 15.43 5.58
CA TRP A 442 -2.24 14.66 4.58
C TRP A 442 -1.98 13.17 4.82
N GLY A 443 -3.03 12.36 4.78
CA GLY A 443 -2.94 10.89 4.91
C GLY A 443 -2.80 10.21 3.55
N PHE A 444 -2.39 8.94 3.53
CA PHE A 444 -2.17 8.19 2.28
C PHE A 444 -3.41 8.16 1.35
N SER A 445 -4.59 8.03 1.94
CA SER A 445 -5.85 7.92 1.21
C SER A 445 -6.72 9.17 1.35
N THR A 446 -7.57 9.24 2.39
CA THR A 446 -8.61 10.26 2.55
C THR A 446 -8.57 10.92 3.93
N THR A 447 -9.12 12.13 4.03
CA THR A 447 -9.20 12.89 5.30
C THR A 447 -9.98 12.13 6.37
N GLU A 448 -11.01 11.36 5.99
CA GLU A 448 -11.87 10.62 6.92
C GLU A 448 -11.13 9.48 7.64
N GLN A 449 -10.20 8.81 6.97
CA GLN A 449 -9.35 7.81 7.61
C GLN A 449 -8.46 8.46 8.69
N GLY A 450 -8.01 9.70 8.41
CA GLY A 450 -7.52 10.62 9.43
C GLY A 450 -6.14 10.29 10.00
N TYR A 451 -5.32 9.50 9.31
CA TYR A 451 -3.95 9.19 9.74
C TYR A 451 -2.93 10.16 9.16
N THR A 452 -2.00 10.62 10.00
CA THR A 452 -0.79 11.28 9.52
C THR A 452 0.15 10.24 8.94
N VAL A 453 0.80 10.58 7.82
CA VAL A 453 1.95 9.85 7.29
C VAL A 453 2.97 10.89 6.85
N SER A 454 4.23 10.72 7.22
CA SER A 454 5.25 11.76 7.06
C SER A 454 5.54 12.09 5.60
N ASP A 455 5.63 11.06 4.74
CA ASP A 455 5.79 11.23 3.30
C ASP A 455 4.56 11.83 2.65
N CYS A 456 3.37 11.31 2.95
CA CYS A 456 2.10 11.81 2.43
C CYS A 456 1.93 13.30 2.77
N THR A 457 2.23 13.69 4.01
CA THR A 457 2.21 15.11 4.41
C THR A 457 3.23 15.93 3.63
N GLY A 458 4.44 15.40 3.43
CA GLY A 458 5.48 16.03 2.61
C GLY A 458 5.04 16.21 1.16
N GLU A 459 4.58 15.15 0.50
CA GLU A 459 4.15 15.17 -0.91
C GLU A 459 2.88 16.00 -1.12
N GLY A 460 1.92 15.96 -0.19
CA GLY A 460 0.71 16.79 -0.20
C GLY A 460 1.04 18.28 -0.07
N LEU A 461 1.95 18.65 0.84
CA LEU A 461 2.43 20.02 0.98
C LEU A 461 3.22 20.45 -0.27
N LYS A 462 4.09 19.59 -0.79
CA LYS A 462 4.92 19.86 -1.97
C LYS A 462 4.06 20.11 -3.21
N ALA A 463 3.11 19.22 -3.49
CA ALA A 463 2.15 19.35 -4.59
C ALA A 463 1.33 20.64 -4.48
N SER A 464 0.82 20.93 -3.27
CA SER A 464 0.04 22.14 -3.01
C SER A 464 0.84 23.41 -3.29
N MET A 465 2.11 23.49 -2.85
CA MET A 465 2.96 24.64 -3.13
C MET A 465 3.30 24.76 -4.62
N TYR A 466 3.56 23.65 -5.30
CA TYR A 466 3.86 23.64 -6.73
C TYR A 466 2.69 24.15 -7.56
N LEU A 467 1.47 23.70 -7.26
CA LEU A 467 0.27 24.22 -7.91
C LEU A 467 0.13 25.72 -7.61
N GLN A 468 0.03 26.11 -6.33
CA GLN A 468 -0.31 27.49 -5.94
C GLN A 468 0.75 28.56 -6.24
N PHE A 469 2.03 28.19 -6.33
CA PHE A 469 3.14 29.14 -6.44
C PHE A 469 3.94 29.05 -7.72
N ASN A 470 3.81 27.97 -8.50
CA ASN A 470 4.49 27.85 -9.80
C ASN A 470 3.53 27.99 -10.99
N LEU A 471 2.21 28.04 -10.76
CA LEU A 471 1.20 28.23 -11.79
C LEU A 471 0.38 29.51 -11.54
N ASP A 472 0.44 30.45 -12.48
CA ASP A 472 -0.22 31.76 -12.33
C ASP A 472 -1.76 31.69 -12.36
N PHE A 473 -2.32 30.59 -12.90
CA PHE A 473 -3.76 30.44 -13.10
C PHE A 473 -4.47 29.69 -11.95
N THR A 474 -3.72 29.05 -11.05
CA THR A 474 -4.33 28.35 -9.91
C THR A 474 -4.58 29.29 -8.74
N PRO A 475 -5.70 29.14 -8.02
CA PRO A 475 -5.98 29.93 -6.82
C PRO A 475 -5.04 29.58 -5.66
N LYS A 476 -5.03 30.39 -4.61
CA LYS A 476 -4.33 30.09 -3.35
C LYS A 476 -5.35 29.63 -2.31
N LEU A 477 -5.69 28.34 -2.33
CA LEU A 477 -6.74 27.76 -1.48
C LEU A 477 -6.23 27.41 -0.07
N ILE A 478 -5.02 26.85 0.00
CA ILE A 478 -4.38 26.44 1.25
C ILE A 478 -3.59 27.63 1.80
N SER A 479 -4.02 28.14 2.95
CA SER A 479 -3.42 29.32 3.58
C SER A 479 -2.01 29.04 4.12
N LYS A 480 -1.26 30.13 4.37
CA LYS A 480 0.05 30.04 5.01
C LYS A 480 -0.02 29.29 6.34
N GLU A 481 -1.01 29.59 7.16
CA GLU A 481 -1.20 28.98 8.48
C GLU A 481 -1.40 27.47 8.38
N ARG A 482 -2.17 27.02 7.38
CA ARG A 482 -2.38 25.59 7.11
C ARG A 482 -1.14 24.89 6.58
N MET A 483 -0.33 25.57 5.77
CA MET A 483 0.99 25.05 5.37
C MET A 483 1.97 25.02 6.56
N CYS A 484 1.88 25.99 7.47
CA CYS A 484 2.63 26.00 8.74
C CYS A 484 2.24 24.81 9.64
N ASP A 485 0.95 24.49 9.76
CA ASP A 485 0.48 23.30 10.50
C ASP A 485 1.11 22.00 9.93
N ALA A 486 1.21 21.89 8.60
CA ALA A 486 1.88 20.75 7.94
C ALA A 486 3.38 20.67 8.28
N VAL A 487 4.06 21.82 8.35
CA VAL A 487 5.46 21.89 8.79
C VAL A 487 5.59 21.49 10.26
N ASP A 488 4.70 21.96 11.14
CA ASP A 488 4.74 21.66 12.56
C ASP A 488 4.57 20.16 12.84
N VAL A 489 3.62 19.48 12.15
CA VAL A 489 3.47 18.02 12.27
C VAL A 489 4.71 17.28 11.75
N MET A 490 5.27 17.67 10.60
CA MET A 490 6.50 17.05 10.11
C MET A 490 7.66 17.25 11.08
N LEU A 491 7.89 18.45 11.61
CA LEU A 491 8.95 18.69 12.59
C LEU A 491 8.79 17.83 13.86
N SER A 492 7.56 17.49 14.25
CA SER A 492 7.26 16.62 15.39
C SER A 492 7.57 15.12 15.16
N LEU A 493 7.79 14.71 13.91
CA LEU A 493 8.01 13.32 13.50
C LEU A 493 9.50 12.95 13.33
N GLN A 494 10.45 13.88 13.58
CA GLN A 494 11.87 13.58 13.43
C GLN A 494 12.39 12.67 14.56
N ASN A 495 13.06 11.58 14.19
CA ASN A 495 13.65 10.64 15.14
C ASN A 495 15.09 11.01 15.54
N PRO A 496 15.65 10.44 16.63
CA PRO A 496 16.99 10.78 17.10
C PRO A 496 18.12 10.57 16.09
N ASN A 497 18.00 9.61 15.17
CA ASN A 497 18.95 9.38 14.08
C ASN A 497 18.84 10.40 12.94
N GLY A 498 17.85 11.30 12.97
CA GLY A 498 17.60 12.32 11.97
C GLY A 498 16.58 11.93 10.89
N GLY A 499 16.26 10.64 10.77
CA GLY A 499 15.32 10.12 9.80
C GLY A 499 13.85 10.25 10.23
N PHE A 500 12.98 9.98 9.27
CA PHE A 500 11.52 9.96 9.44
C PHE A 500 10.97 8.58 9.20
N ALA A 501 10.06 8.19 10.09
CA ALA A 501 9.27 6.97 9.97
C ALA A 501 7.93 7.26 9.29
N SER A 502 7.04 6.27 9.19
CA SER A 502 5.80 6.41 8.42
C SER A 502 4.74 7.24 9.14
N TYR A 503 4.02 6.66 10.11
CA TYR A 503 2.88 7.29 10.79
C TYR A 503 3.26 7.99 12.09
N GLU A 504 4.24 7.43 12.82
CA GLU A 504 4.59 7.86 14.17
C GLU A 504 6.11 7.91 14.37
N LEU A 505 6.56 8.40 15.52
CA LEU A 505 7.95 8.23 15.96
C LEU A 505 8.29 6.74 16.16
N VAL A 506 9.57 6.41 16.10
CA VAL A 506 10.10 5.12 16.56
C VAL A 506 10.00 5.08 18.10
N ARG A 507 8.89 4.52 18.59
CA ARG A 507 8.51 4.52 20.01
C ARG A 507 9.08 3.35 20.82
N GLY A 508 9.62 2.34 20.15
CA GLY A 508 10.11 1.11 20.75
C GLY A 508 11.55 0.78 20.34
N PRO A 509 12.28 -0.01 21.15
CA PRO A 509 13.63 -0.44 20.81
C PRO A 509 13.62 -1.53 19.74
N ARG A 510 14.68 -1.58 18.91
CA ARG A 510 14.82 -2.54 17.80
C ARG A 510 14.73 -4.02 18.21
N TRP A 511 15.09 -4.36 19.46
CA TRP A 511 15.00 -5.74 19.94
C TRP A 511 13.57 -6.27 20.02
N LEU A 512 12.54 -5.40 19.98
CA LEU A 512 11.16 -5.85 19.89
C LEU A 512 10.89 -6.70 18.65
N GLU A 513 11.68 -6.55 17.58
CA GLU A 513 11.58 -7.42 16.40
C GLU A 513 11.88 -8.89 16.72
N TRP A 514 12.62 -9.19 17.80
CA TRP A 514 12.78 -10.57 18.28
C TRP A 514 11.49 -11.19 18.80
N LEU A 515 10.47 -10.36 19.06
CA LEU A 515 9.12 -10.78 19.46
C LEU A 515 8.14 -10.83 18.29
N ASN A 516 8.60 -10.63 17.04
CA ASN A 516 7.73 -10.67 15.86
C ASN A 516 7.03 -12.03 15.75
N PRO A 517 5.69 -12.07 15.91
CA PRO A 517 4.93 -13.31 15.89
C PRO A 517 4.33 -13.62 14.51
N ALA A 518 4.51 -12.78 13.50
CA ALA A 518 3.69 -12.84 12.28
C ALA A 518 4.20 -13.82 11.22
N GLU A 519 5.43 -14.32 11.38
CA GLU A 519 6.16 -15.30 10.55
C GLU A 519 6.38 -14.93 9.07
N VAL A 520 5.41 -14.31 8.42
CA VAL A 520 5.39 -14.01 7.00
C VAL A 520 5.85 -12.60 6.67
N PHE A 521 6.04 -11.74 7.68
CA PHE A 521 6.44 -10.34 7.53
C PHE A 521 7.69 -10.03 8.36
N GLY A 522 8.57 -9.16 7.85
CA GLY A 522 9.73 -8.68 8.59
C GLY A 522 9.68 -7.19 8.90
N ASN A 523 10.34 -6.80 9.99
CA ASN A 523 10.45 -5.41 10.46
C ASN A 523 9.07 -4.79 10.69
N ILE A 524 8.28 -5.43 11.55
CA ILE A 524 6.90 -5.00 11.82
C ILE A 524 6.70 -4.50 13.25
N MET A 525 7.59 -4.84 14.19
CA MET A 525 7.28 -4.63 15.60
C MET A 525 7.37 -3.16 16.03
N THR A 526 8.15 -2.34 15.35
CA THR A 526 8.26 -0.90 15.61
C THR A 526 8.19 -0.10 14.31
N GLU A 527 7.94 1.19 14.39
CA GLU A 527 8.28 2.10 13.29
C GLU A 527 9.78 2.01 12.99
N TYR A 528 10.15 2.26 11.73
CA TYR A 528 11.54 2.41 11.28
C TYR A 528 11.65 3.72 10.54
N CYS A 529 12.85 4.33 10.54
CA CYS A 529 13.09 5.43 9.62
C CYS A 529 13.34 4.88 8.22
N TYR A 530 12.91 5.62 7.20
CA TYR A 530 13.00 5.20 5.81
C TYR A 530 13.61 6.31 4.95
N PRO A 531 14.50 5.99 3.98
CA PRO A 531 15.02 6.97 3.01
C PRO A 531 13.92 7.75 2.29
N GLU A 532 12.82 7.09 1.95
CA GLU A 532 11.71 7.65 1.18
C GLU A 532 10.91 8.65 2.03
N CYS A 533 10.46 8.24 3.22
CA CYS A 533 9.79 9.12 4.19
C CYS A 533 10.66 10.33 4.55
N THR A 534 11.96 10.11 4.76
CA THR A 534 12.91 11.18 5.07
C THR A 534 13.06 12.15 3.90
N THR A 535 13.05 11.66 2.67
CA THR A 535 13.16 12.48 1.47
C THR A 535 11.96 13.41 1.29
N SER A 536 10.74 12.87 1.36
CA SER A 536 9.52 13.66 1.20
C SER A 536 9.43 14.82 2.21
N VAL A 537 9.94 14.61 3.44
CA VAL A 537 10.05 15.69 4.44
C VAL A 537 11.15 16.70 4.08
N ILE A 538 12.35 16.25 3.64
CA ILE A 538 13.42 17.18 3.23
C ILE A 538 12.95 18.06 2.07
N THR A 539 12.37 17.46 1.02
CA THR A 539 12.00 18.15 -0.21
C THR A 539 10.91 19.18 0.03
N SER A 540 9.86 18.80 0.78
CA SER A 540 8.77 19.70 1.15
C SER A 540 9.25 20.87 2.03
N LEU A 541 10.06 20.61 3.07
CA LEU A 541 10.63 21.66 3.93
C LEU A 541 11.56 22.61 3.15
N ALA A 542 12.36 22.07 2.23
CA ALA A 542 13.26 22.87 1.39
C ALA A 542 12.48 23.85 0.50
N ILE A 543 11.34 23.43 -0.06
CA ILE A 543 10.48 24.26 -0.89
C ILE A 543 9.70 25.26 -0.03
N PHE A 544 9.14 24.81 1.10
CA PHE A 544 8.42 25.67 2.03
C PHE A 544 9.27 26.86 2.49
N ARG A 545 10.55 26.62 2.88
CA ARG A 545 11.47 27.67 3.31
C ARG A 545 11.76 28.70 2.22
N LYS A 546 11.66 28.36 0.93
CA LYS A 546 11.81 29.35 -0.16
C LYS A 546 10.67 30.36 -0.18
N HIS A 547 9.45 29.92 0.14
CA HIS A 547 8.27 30.77 0.16
C HIS A 547 8.07 31.48 1.52
N PHE A 548 8.48 30.84 2.62
CA PHE A 548 8.29 31.33 3.98
C PHE A 548 9.58 31.25 4.81
N PRO A 549 10.64 32.02 4.47
CA PRO A 549 11.98 31.87 5.05
C PRO A 549 12.07 32.15 6.56
N GLU A 550 11.13 32.91 7.11
CA GLU A 550 11.14 33.32 8.52
C GLU A 550 10.45 32.31 9.46
N TYR A 551 9.58 31.43 8.94
CA TYR A 551 8.82 30.52 9.79
C TYR A 551 9.67 29.33 10.22
N ARG A 552 9.90 29.19 11.54
CA ARG A 552 10.65 28.07 12.16
C ARG A 552 12.01 27.78 11.50
N LYS A 553 12.67 28.82 10.96
CA LYS A 553 13.89 28.71 10.14
C LYS A 553 14.95 27.78 10.73
N ASP A 554 15.34 28.02 11.98
CA ASP A 554 16.41 27.28 12.66
C ASP A 554 16.02 25.81 12.89
N ASP A 555 14.73 25.52 13.10
CA ASP A 555 14.22 24.17 13.28
C ASP A 555 14.22 23.40 11.97
N ILE A 556 13.79 24.04 10.88
CA ILE A 556 13.82 23.46 9.53
C ILE A 556 15.25 23.16 9.11
N GLU A 557 16.17 24.12 9.27
CA GLU A 557 17.59 23.94 8.91
C GLU A 557 18.25 22.80 9.67
N ARG A 558 18.00 22.74 10.98
CA ARG A 558 18.52 21.66 11.83
C ARG A 558 17.92 20.30 11.46
N THR A 559 16.62 20.27 11.15
CA THR A 559 15.91 19.06 10.74
C THR A 559 16.48 18.51 9.44
N MET A 560 16.57 19.35 8.41
CA MET A 560 17.13 18.98 7.10
C MET A 560 18.58 18.48 7.24
N LYS A 561 19.43 19.17 8.03
CA LYS A 561 20.82 18.75 8.23
C LYS A 561 20.93 17.34 8.81
N LYS A 562 20.10 17.02 9.82
CA LYS A 562 20.07 15.68 10.42
C LYS A 562 19.51 14.63 9.47
N ALA A 563 18.48 14.97 8.71
CA ALA A 563 17.85 14.09 7.73
C ALA A 563 18.81 13.74 6.57
N ILE A 564 19.58 14.69 6.06
CA ILE A 564 20.63 14.44 5.06
C ILE A 564 21.72 13.52 5.62
N LYS A 565 22.14 13.76 6.87
CA LYS A 565 23.09 12.88 7.54
C LYS A 565 22.57 11.44 7.62
N TYR A 566 21.29 11.26 7.96
CA TYR A 566 20.65 9.94 7.97
C TYR A 566 20.74 9.27 6.59
N LEU A 567 20.43 9.98 5.49
CA LEU A 567 20.52 9.41 4.14
C LEU A 567 21.95 8.96 3.78
N HIS A 568 22.97 9.71 4.18
CA HIS A 568 24.37 9.31 4.00
C HIS A 568 24.73 8.04 4.79
N GLU A 569 24.19 7.89 6.00
CA GLU A 569 24.45 6.74 6.87
C GLU A 569 23.68 5.48 6.45
N GLU A 570 22.52 5.64 5.80
CA GLU A 570 21.68 4.54 5.33
C GLU A 570 22.04 4.04 3.93
N GLN A 571 22.96 4.70 3.20
CA GLN A 571 23.42 4.21 1.90
C GLN A 571 24.14 2.87 2.06
N THR A 572 23.75 1.89 1.26
CA THR A 572 24.39 0.56 1.22
C THR A 572 25.85 0.68 0.74
N PRO A 573 26.74 -0.26 1.12
CA PRO A 573 28.12 -0.29 0.63
C PRO A 573 28.24 -0.24 -0.90
N GLU A 574 27.29 -0.89 -1.59
CA GLU A 574 27.16 -1.00 -3.04
C GLU A 574 26.76 0.33 -3.70
N GLY A 575 26.08 1.24 -2.97
CA GLY A 575 25.76 2.59 -3.42
C GLY A 575 24.26 2.90 -3.54
N GLY A 576 23.38 1.91 -3.46
CA GLY A 576 21.93 2.12 -3.45
C GLY A 576 21.35 2.33 -2.05
N TRP A 577 20.04 2.56 -1.98
CA TRP A 577 19.24 2.51 -0.75
C TRP A 577 18.18 1.42 -0.88
N VAL A 578 17.85 0.74 0.21
CA VAL A 578 16.84 -0.34 0.17
C VAL A 578 15.44 0.25 0.29
N GLY A 579 14.62 0.08 -0.75
CA GLY A 579 13.22 0.48 -0.75
C GLY A 579 12.35 -0.39 0.17
N SER A 580 11.47 0.28 0.92
CA SER A 580 10.54 -0.33 1.87
C SER A 580 9.07 -0.18 1.48
N TRP A 581 8.76 0.75 0.56
CA TRP A 581 7.40 1.03 0.07
C TRP A 581 7.23 0.82 -1.45
N GLY A 582 8.35 0.73 -2.18
CA GLY A 582 8.42 0.39 -3.60
C GLY A 582 9.59 -0.56 -3.86
N ILE A 583 9.52 -1.34 -4.93
CA ILE A 583 10.48 -2.39 -5.28
C ILE A 583 11.60 -1.84 -6.17
N CYS A 584 12.85 -1.74 -5.73
CA CYS A 584 13.36 -1.73 -4.37
C CYS A 584 14.48 -0.67 -4.31
N PHE A 585 15.60 -0.94 -4.94
CA PHE A 585 16.74 -0.04 -4.94
C PHE A 585 16.57 1.13 -5.89
N THR A 586 16.01 0.92 -7.08
CA THR A 586 15.70 2.01 -8.02
C THR A 586 14.77 3.04 -7.38
N TYR A 587 13.74 2.56 -6.68
CA TYR A 587 12.79 3.38 -5.92
C TYR A 587 13.48 4.23 -4.86
N ALA A 588 14.09 3.64 -3.82
CA ALA A 588 14.67 4.43 -2.74
C ALA A 588 15.88 5.28 -3.16
N THR A 589 16.65 4.83 -4.17
CA THR A 589 17.76 5.62 -4.71
C THR A 589 17.25 6.88 -5.41
N GLN A 590 16.12 6.83 -6.11
CA GLN A 590 15.49 8.03 -6.66
C GLN A 590 15.16 9.05 -5.57
N PHE A 591 14.52 8.63 -4.48
CA PHE A 591 14.21 9.53 -3.36
C PHE A 591 15.48 10.11 -2.72
N ALA A 592 16.44 9.26 -2.35
CA ALA A 592 17.66 9.72 -1.70
C ALA A 592 18.44 10.73 -2.57
N THR A 593 18.57 10.46 -3.87
CA THR A 593 19.28 11.35 -4.80
C THR A 593 18.55 12.69 -5.00
N GLU A 594 17.21 12.72 -5.00
CA GLU A 594 16.41 13.96 -5.01
C GLU A 594 16.78 14.85 -3.83
N SER A 595 16.74 14.31 -2.60
CA SER A 595 17.08 15.05 -1.38
C SER A 595 18.50 15.62 -1.38
N LEU A 596 19.47 14.79 -1.76
CA LEU A 596 20.88 15.19 -1.80
C LEU A 596 21.11 16.29 -2.85
N SER A 597 20.39 16.24 -3.98
CA SER A 597 20.47 17.29 -5.00
C SER A 597 20.03 18.67 -4.48
N LEU A 598 19.07 18.73 -3.54
CA LEU A 598 18.56 19.97 -2.97
C LEU A 598 19.56 20.69 -2.05
N VAL A 599 20.54 19.97 -1.52
CA VAL A 599 21.65 20.54 -0.74
C VAL A 599 22.91 20.76 -1.58
N GLY A 600 22.80 20.64 -2.90
CA GLY A 600 23.88 20.95 -3.85
C GLY A 600 24.85 19.79 -4.09
N GLU A 601 24.54 18.59 -3.61
CA GLU A 601 25.29 17.39 -3.98
C GLU A 601 24.99 16.99 -5.43
N THR A 602 26.02 16.50 -6.11
CA THR A 602 26.01 16.06 -7.51
C THR A 602 26.98 14.89 -7.67
N TYR A 603 26.95 14.23 -8.83
CA TYR A 603 27.87 13.16 -9.20
C TYR A 603 29.35 13.56 -9.03
N GLU A 604 29.69 14.81 -9.37
CA GLU A 604 31.08 15.31 -9.37
C GLU A 604 31.62 15.64 -7.97
N ASN A 605 30.75 16.00 -7.02
CA ASN A 605 31.17 16.52 -5.71
C ASN A 605 30.70 15.68 -4.51
N SER A 606 29.89 14.64 -4.73
CA SER A 606 29.41 13.75 -3.67
C SER A 606 29.78 12.30 -3.97
N LYS A 607 30.59 11.72 -3.07
CA LYS A 607 30.94 10.30 -3.11
C LYS A 607 29.69 9.39 -3.03
N TYR A 608 28.62 9.85 -2.38
CA TYR A 608 27.39 9.09 -2.22
C TYR A 608 26.63 9.05 -3.55
N LEU A 609 26.45 10.20 -4.21
CA LEU A 609 25.78 10.26 -5.52
C LEU A 609 26.60 9.62 -6.63
N HIS A 610 27.93 9.74 -6.58
CA HIS A 610 28.82 9.00 -7.49
C HIS A 610 28.55 7.49 -7.38
N LYS A 611 28.62 6.91 -6.17
CA LYS A 611 28.31 5.50 -5.94
C LYS A 611 26.89 5.11 -6.37
N ALA A 612 25.90 5.95 -6.11
CA ALA A 612 24.52 5.69 -6.49
C ALA A 612 24.36 5.58 -8.02
N CYS A 613 24.99 6.47 -8.78
CA CYS A 613 25.02 6.39 -10.24
C CYS A 613 25.74 5.13 -10.72
N GLU A 614 26.95 4.82 -10.21
CA GLU A 614 27.69 3.62 -10.61
C GLU A 614 26.92 2.33 -10.29
N PHE A 615 26.28 2.27 -9.12
CA PHE A 615 25.40 1.16 -8.73
C PHE A 615 24.27 0.96 -9.74
N LEU A 616 23.50 2.01 -10.05
CA LEU A 616 22.41 1.90 -11.02
C LEU A 616 22.93 1.53 -12.40
N LEU A 617 23.99 2.17 -12.89
CA LEU A 617 24.54 1.90 -14.22
C LEU A 617 25.05 0.47 -14.36
N SER A 618 25.57 -0.14 -13.29
CA SER A 618 25.98 -1.56 -13.29
C SER A 618 24.82 -2.54 -13.51
N HIS A 619 23.57 -2.09 -13.34
CA HIS A 619 22.35 -2.87 -13.55
C HIS A 619 21.53 -2.40 -14.76
N GLN A 620 22.04 -1.48 -15.59
CA GLN A 620 21.35 -1.11 -16.83
C GLN A 620 21.44 -2.27 -17.83
N ARG A 621 20.29 -2.73 -18.30
CA ARG A 621 20.19 -3.85 -19.26
C ARG A 621 20.48 -3.41 -20.69
N GLU A 622 20.65 -4.37 -21.60
CA GLU A 622 20.94 -4.13 -23.02
C GLU A 622 19.84 -3.34 -23.76
N ASP A 623 18.59 -3.49 -23.34
CA ASP A 623 17.45 -2.73 -23.89
C ASP A 623 17.38 -1.28 -23.38
N GLY A 624 18.25 -0.91 -22.42
CA GLY A 624 18.33 0.43 -21.84
C GLY A 624 17.56 0.61 -20.53
N GLY A 625 16.84 -0.41 -20.06
CA GLY A 625 16.02 -0.34 -18.86
C GLY A 625 16.64 -0.98 -17.61
N TRP A 626 15.86 -0.94 -16.53
CA TRP A 626 16.12 -1.58 -15.24
C TRP A 626 14.92 -2.45 -14.85
N GLY A 627 15.17 -3.55 -14.14
CA GLY A 627 14.11 -4.46 -13.67
C GLY A 627 14.52 -5.19 -12.41
N GLU A 628 13.82 -4.94 -11.30
CA GLU A 628 14.00 -5.61 -10.01
C GLU A 628 12.79 -6.51 -9.72
N SER A 629 13.06 -7.74 -9.27
CA SER A 629 12.05 -8.63 -8.74
C SER A 629 11.59 -8.16 -7.35
N TYR A 630 10.35 -8.45 -6.96
CA TYR A 630 9.88 -8.25 -5.58
C TYR A 630 10.79 -8.93 -4.54
N LYS A 631 11.51 -10.00 -4.94
CA LYS A 631 12.51 -10.70 -4.12
C LYS A 631 13.68 -9.81 -3.69
N SER A 632 13.94 -8.71 -4.40
CA SER A 632 14.91 -7.71 -3.97
C SER A 632 14.59 -7.16 -2.58
N CYS A 633 13.30 -7.02 -2.26
CA CYS A 633 12.83 -6.56 -0.96
C CYS A 633 13.02 -7.63 0.11
N GLU A 634 12.71 -8.89 -0.19
CA GLU A 634 12.89 -10.04 0.71
C GLU A 634 14.36 -10.22 1.11
N GLN A 635 15.27 -10.11 0.14
CA GLN A 635 16.69 -10.35 0.36
C GLN A 635 17.46 -9.08 0.73
N SER A 636 16.83 -7.90 0.59
CA SER A 636 17.48 -6.59 0.72
C SER A 636 18.78 -6.52 -0.11
N ALA A 637 18.71 -7.07 -1.33
CA ALA A 637 19.79 -7.17 -2.30
C ALA A 637 19.20 -7.06 -3.71
N TRP A 638 19.97 -6.63 -4.70
CA TRP A 638 19.46 -6.53 -6.07
C TRP A 638 19.20 -7.92 -6.66
N ILE A 639 17.94 -8.22 -6.97
CA ILE A 639 17.53 -9.42 -7.69
C ILE A 639 16.91 -8.99 -9.01
N GLU A 640 17.55 -9.37 -10.11
CA GLU A 640 17.08 -9.08 -11.47
C GLU A 640 15.67 -9.64 -11.69
N HIS A 641 14.80 -8.81 -12.24
CA HIS A 641 13.56 -9.28 -12.85
C HIS A 641 13.85 -9.86 -14.24
N GLU A 642 13.00 -10.76 -14.72
CA GLU A 642 13.17 -11.37 -16.05
C GLU A 642 13.19 -10.33 -17.17
N ASN A 643 12.42 -9.25 -17.02
CA ASN A 643 12.30 -8.15 -17.97
C ASN A 643 12.58 -6.79 -17.30
N SER A 644 13.10 -5.82 -18.06
CA SER A 644 13.11 -4.42 -17.60
C SER A 644 11.68 -3.93 -17.38
N GLN A 645 11.48 -3.09 -16.36
CA GLN A 645 10.19 -2.52 -15.97
C GLN A 645 10.19 -1.02 -16.25
N VAL A 646 9.13 -0.50 -16.87
CA VAL A 646 8.98 0.92 -17.25
C VAL A 646 9.09 1.81 -16.02
N VAL A 647 8.38 1.48 -14.95
CA VAL A 647 8.35 2.30 -13.72
C VAL A 647 9.74 2.33 -13.05
N GLN A 648 10.38 1.18 -12.86
CA GLN A 648 11.73 1.11 -12.26
C GLN A 648 12.80 1.75 -13.15
N THR A 649 12.66 1.66 -14.48
CA THR A 649 13.49 2.40 -15.43
C THR A 649 13.33 3.91 -15.24
N CYS A 650 12.10 4.39 -15.02
CA CYS A 650 11.87 5.80 -14.75
C CYS A 650 12.54 6.24 -13.44
N TRP A 651 12.45 5.46 -12.37
CA TRP A 651 13.11 5.76 -11.09
C TRP A 651 14.64 5.82 -11.22
N ALA A 652 15.25 4.86 -11.91
CA ALA A 652 16.69 4.86 -12.15
C ALA A 652 17.15 6.12 -12.92
N VAL A 653 16.43 6.50 -13.98
CA VAL A 653 16.77 7.68 -14.78
C VAL A 653 16.56 8.98 -13.99
N MET A 654 15.48 9.06 -13.21
CA MET A 654 15.26 10.18 -12.30
C MET A 654 16.42 10.34 -11.32
N ALA A 655 16.91 9.23 -10.73
CA ALA A 655 18.06 9.25 -9.84
C ALA A 655 19.35 9.77 -10.50
N LEU A 656 19.62 9.34 -11.75
CA LEU A 656 20.75 9.84 -12.55
C LEU A 656 20.62 11.34 -12.84
N MET A 657 19.41 11.82 -13.16
CA MET A 657 19.15 13.24 -13.41
C MET A 657 19.31 14.10 -12.15
N TYR A 658 18.78 13.66 -11.01
CA TYR A 658 18.96 14.36 -9.73
C TYR A 658 20.43 14.44 -9.32
N SER A 659 21.19 13.38 -9.61
CA SER A 659 22.63 13.34 -9.40
C SER A 659 23.42 14.20 -10.40
N LYS A 660 22.77 14.79 -11.41
CA LYS A 660 23.42 15.53 -12.52
C LYS A 660 24.47 14.70 -13.26
N TYR A 661 24.18 13.42 -13.50
CA TYR A 661 25.08 12.50 -14.21
C TYR A 661 25.49 13.01 -15.62
N PRO A 662 26.80 13.16 -15.92
CA PRO A 662 27.25 13.95 -17.08
C PRO A 662 27.16 13.24 -18.44
N HIS A 663 26.87 11.94 -18.48
CA HIS A 663 26.83 11.16 -19.70
C HIS A 663 25.38 10.91 -20.17
N PRO A 664 24.98 11.38 -21.36
CA PRO A 664 23.60 11.29 -21.82
C PRO A 664 23.20 9.89 -22.28
N GLU A 665 24.15 9.05 -22.69
CA GLU A 665 23.86 7.78 -23.37
C GLU A 665 22.99 6.83 -22.53
N PRO A 666 23.28 6.54 -21.24
CA PRO A 666 22.41 5.69 -20.43
C PRO A 666 20.98 6.20 -20.35
N ILE A 667 20.81 7.52 -20.21
CA ILE A 667 19.50 8.19 -20.13
C ILE A 667 18.78 8.12 -21.49
N GLU A 668 19.49 8.36 -22.60
CA GLU A 668 18.92 8.28 -23.96
C GLU A 668 18.44 6.86 -24.31
N ARG A 669 19.14 5.82 -23.86
CA ARG A 669 18.71 4.43 -24.04
C ARG A 669 17.43 4.13 -23.28
N ALA A 670 17.35 4.57 -22.03
CA ALA A 670 16.15 4.40 -21.20
C ALA A 670 14.94 5.17 -21.75
N VAL A 671 15.14 6.42 -22.21
CA VAL A 671 14.10 7.21 -22.88
C VAL A 671 13.56 6.48 -24.11
N ARG A 672 14.44 5.93 -24.95
CA ARG A 672 14.03 5.13 -26.13
C ARG A 672 13.19 3.92 -25.73
N LEU A 673 13.60 3.19 -24.69
CA LEU A 673 12.84 2.04 -24.18
C LEU A 673 11.43 2.46 -23.72
N VAL A 674 11.34 3.47 -22.85
CA VAL A 674 10.04 3.91 -22.29
C VAL A 674 9.12 4.46 -23.38
N MET A 675 9.64 5.23 -24.33
CA MET A 675 8.87 5.69 -25.49
C MET A 675 8.42 4.52 -26.38
N SER A 676 9.26 3.51 -26.59
CA SER A 676 8.91 2.34 -27.42
C SER A 676 7.76 1.49 -26.85
N ARG A 677 7.50 1.60 -25.54
CA ARG A 677 6.41 0.90 -24.83
C ARG A 677 5.15 1.74 -24.67
N GLN A 678 5.16 3.01 -25.12
CA GLN A 678 3.96 3.83 -25.14
C GLN A 678 2.97 3.27 -26.19
N ARG A 679 1.72 3.07 -25.78
CA ARG A 679 0.64 2.61 -26.65
C ARG A 679 0.13 3.75 -27.54
N PRO A 680 -0.55 3.43 -28.67
CA PRO A 680 -1.09 4.45 -29.57
C PRO A 680 -2.06 5.45 -28.91
N ASP A 681 -2.74 5.06 -27.83
CA ASP A 681 -3.63 5.94 -27.06
C ASP A 681 -2.89 6.86 -26.08
N GLY A 682 -1.57 6.72 -25.94
CA GLY A 682 -0.73 7.46 -25.00
C GLY A 682 -0.45 6.73 -23.68
N SER A 683 -1.18 5.66 -23.38
CA SER A 683 -1.00 4.89 -22.14
C SER A 683 0.24 3.99 -22.16
N TRP A 684 0.62 3.46 -20.99
CA TRP A 684 1.61 2.38 -20.87
C TRP A 684 0.94 1.08 -20.38
N PRO A 685 1.45 -0.10 -20.78
CA PRO A 685 0.99 -1.37 -20.24
C PRO A 685 1.27 -1.46 -18.73
N GLN A 686 0.41 -2.21 -18.02
CA GLN A 686 0.77 -2.72 -16.69
C GLN A 686 1.86 -3.78 -16.88
N GLU A 687 2.92 -3.70 -16.07
CA GLU A 687 3.99 -4.71 -16.02
C GLU A 687 4.00 -5.32 -14.61
N ALA A 688 5.16 -5.74 -14.08
CA ALA A 688 5.24 -6.30 -12.74
C ALA A 688 4.84 -5.28 -11.66
N ILE A 689 4.42 -5.79 -10.51
CA ILE A 689 3.97 -5.03 -9.36
C ILE A 689 5.07 -4.09 -8.83
N GLU A 690 4.70 -2.88 -8.43
CA GLU A 690 5.66 -1.82 -8.11
C GLU A 690 5.87 -1.61 -6.60
N GLY A 691 4.85 -1.91 -5.80
CA GLY A 691 4.82 -1.63 -4.37
C GLY A 691 5.17 -2.84 -3.52
N VAL A 692 5.64 -2.55 -2.30
CA VAL A 692 5.92 -3.56 -1.28
C VAL A 692 5.62 -3.00 0.10
N PHE A 693 5.30 -3.86 1.07
CA PHE A 693 5.37 -3.54 2.48
C PHE A 693 5.91 -4.72 3.28
N ASN A 694 6.59 -4.42 4.39
CA ASN A 694 7.14 -5.40 5.34
C ASN A 694 7.96 -6.52 4.71
N LYS A 695 8.74 -6.16 3.67
CA LYS A 695 9.68 -7.00 2.89
C LYS A 695 9.04 -7.99 1.92
N THR A 696 7.96 -8.67 2.32
CA THR A 696 7.46 -9.88 1.64
C THR A 696 6.14 -9.69 0.90
N CYS A 697 5.42 -8.60 1.12
CA CYS A 697 4.09 -8.46 0.55
C CYS A 697 4.06 -7.37 -0.52
N ALA A 698 3.87 -7.78 -1.77
CA ALA A 698 3.71 -6.86 -2.87
C ALA A 698 2.30 -6.24 -2.91
N ILE A 699 2.22 -5.00 -3.37
CA ILE A 699 0.98 -4.22 -3.51
C ILE A 699 1.06 -3.37 -4.79
N ALA A 700 -0.05 -3.26 -5.52
CA ALA A 700 -0.07 -2.60 -6.81
C ALA A 700 -0.13 -1.08 -6.68
N TYR A 701 0.63 -0.36 -7.52
CA TYR A 701 0.47 1.07 -7.74
C TYR A 701 0.18 1.32 -9.23
N PRO A 702 -1.02 0.96 -9.72
CA PRO A 702 -1.33 0.92 -11.15
C PRO A 702 -1.27 2.29 -11.85
N ASN A 703 -1.30 3.38 -11.08
CA ASN A 703 -1.15 4.74 -11.56
C ASN A 703 0.32 5.15 -11.80
N PHE A 704 1.30 4.39 -11.27
CA PHE A 704 2.74 4.67 -11.45
C PHE A 704 3.19 4.58 -12.90
N LYS A 705 2.58 3.71 -13.70
CA LYS A 705 2.83 3.63 -15.16
C LYS A 705 2.41 4.88 -15.92
N PHE A 706 1.69 5.80 -15.29
CA PHE A 706 1.43 7.13 -15.84
C PHE A 706 2.34 8.16 -15.18
N SER A 707 2.28 8.27 -13.85
CA SER A 707 3.00 9.31 -13.10
C SER A 707 4.50 9.32 -13.40
N PHE A 708 5.17 8.18 -13.37
CA PHE A 708 6.63 8.13 -13.53
C PHE A 708 7.12 8.26 -14.98
N PRO A 709 6.49 7.62 -16.00
CA PRO A 709 6.85 7.86 -17.39
C PRO A 709 6.64 9.32 -17.82
N ILE A 710 5.50 9.93 -17.46
CA ILE A 710 5.23 11.35 -17.76
C ILE A 710 6.32 12.23 -17.13
N TRP A 711 6.62 11.99 -15.86
CA TRP A 711 7.61 12.77 -15.12
C TRP A 711 9.02 12.62 -15.70
N MET A 712 9.48 11.37 -15.84
CA MET A 712 10.83 11.07 -16.28
C MET A 712 11.07 11.56 -17.71
N LEU A 713 10.14 11.29 -18.64
CA LEU A 713 10.31 11.68 -20.04
C LEU A 713 10.35 13.20 -20.20
N GLY A 714 9.47 13.93 -19.52
CA GLY A 714 9.46 15.40 -19.58
C GLY A 714 10.74 16.00 -18.97
N LYS A 715 11.23 15.47 -17.83
CA LYS A 715 12.52 15.92 -17.25
C LYS A 715 13.71 15.56 -18.13
N ALA A 716 13.74 14.36 -18.68
CA ALA A 716 14.83 13.88 -19.53
C ALA A 716 14.95 14.70 -20.81
N TYR A 717 13.84 15.16 -21.39
CA TYR A 717 13.86 16.07 -22.54
C TYR A 717 14.69 17.33 -22.27
N HIS A 718 14.40 18.03 -21.18
CA HIS A 718 15.13 19.24 -20.79
C HIS A 718 16.57 18.93 -20.38
N TYR A 719 16.77 17.87 -19.59
CA TYR A 719 18.08 17.48 -19.07
C TYR A 719 19.08 17.13 -20.20
N LEU A 720 18.64 16.34 -21.18
CA LEU A 720 19.47 15.95 -22.33
C LEU A 720 19.79 17.13 -23.24
N ALA A 721 18.86 18.09 -23.40
CA ALA A 721 19.12 19.33 -24.12
C ALA A 721 20.22 20.16 -23.44
N ASP A 722 20.18 20.27 -22.12
CA ASP A 722 21.19 20.97 -21.32
C ASP A 722 22.58 20.31 -21.38
N LEU A 723 22.66 18.97 -21.36
CA LEU A 723 23.93 18.27 -21.54
C LEU A 723 24.53 18.51 -22.93
N LYS A 724 23.68 18.51 -23.97
CA LYS A 724 24.10 18.77 -25.36
C LYS A 724 24.61 20.20 -25.54
N SER A 725 23.96 21.19 -24.90
CA SER A 725 24.39 22.59 -24.97
C SER A 725 25.75 22.82 -24.29
N LYS A 726 25.96 22.23 -23.09
CA LYS A 726 27.24 22.30 -22.36
C LYS A 726 28.41 21.64 -23.09
N ARG A 727 28.16 20.53 -23.80
CA ARG A 727 29.20 19.90 -24.64
C ARG A 727 29.60 20.78 -25.82
N LYS A 728 28.63 21.46 -26.45
CA LYS A 728 28.90 22.41 -27.54
C LYS A 728 29.69 23.64 -27.05
N SER A 729 29.39 24.17 -25.86
CA SER A 729 30.14 25.30 -25.30
C SER A 729 31.58 24.93 -24.92
N ASN A 730 31.80 23.71 -24.39
CA ASN A 730 33.15 23.24 -24.04
C ASN A 730 33.97 22.79 -25.26
N GLY A 731 33.33 22.33 -26.34
CA GLY A 731 34.00 21.96 -27.60
C GLY A 731 34.52 23.14 -28.42
N ASN A 732 33.91 24.34 -28.28
CA ASN A 732 34.36 25.55 -28.96
C ASN A 732 35.51 26.30 -28.24
N GLY A 733 36.00 25.79 -27.11
CA GLY A 733 37.13 26.35 -26.36
C GLY A 733 38.53 25.90 -26.82
N HIS A 734 38.63 25.03 -27.83
CA HIS A 734 39.91 24.47 -28.32
C HIS A 734 40.13 24.62 -29.84
N ALA A 735 39.47 25.59 -30.48
CA ALA A 735 39.75 25.97 -31.86
C ALA A 735 40.07 27.46 -31.94
N ASN A 736 41.17 27.88 -31.31
CA ASN A 736 41.91 29.10 -31.65
C ASN A 736 43.32 29.04 -31.05
N GLY A 737 44.26 28.51 -31.84
CA GLY A 737 45.68 28.50 -31.54
C GLY A 737 46.39 27.52 -32.47
N TYR A 738 47.24 28.06 -33.35
CA TYR A 738 48.00 27.40 -34.44
C TYR A 738 47.27 27.24 -35.78
N HIS A 739 47.15 28.34 -36.54
CA HIS A 739 48.16 28.74 -37.53
C HIS A 739 47.95 30.18 -37.99
#